data_AF-A0A396Z4X4-F1
#
_entry.id   AF-A0A396Z4X4-F1
#
_cell.length_a   1.000
_cell.length_b   1.000
_cell.length_c   1.000
_cell.angle_alpha   90.00
_cell.angle_beta   90.00
_cell.angle_gamma   90.00
#
_symmetry.space_group_name_H-M   'P 1'
#
loop_
_entity.id
_entity.type
_entity.pdbx_description
1 polymer ?
#
loop_
_entity_poly.entity_id
_entity_poly.type
_entity_poly.pdbx_seq_one_letter_code
_entity_poly.pdbx_strand_id
1 'polypeptide(L)'
;MIKKIPVNLRILSTYILGFLILFFVYRLFFLGVFYSKIESATFFEIALSFLVGVRFDLSVCAMLLGPFFILSSIHPLNRWRIYNLFWEIGPVVIFFWASAHLIGDVLYFGETNKHLGYEGFVFLGLDFFVILKSFLVGNPILATISLTFLLIGFPVTVLYYIRKSYYTYILKARKAELIQLLYIPPLLFLLARGGFQARPLRASDALTSKIHLVNQLALNGIFTSIMDLKNQSIPPNLLVPYPKAIETVKNEIGYSGAKFISDEYPLLRETEEKISGKPPNIVLILLESWTGKYAFSNGNFRPEGKLVAPHFEELAKEGIYFSSFFASGGRTTNGLLSTLTGIPDGPGLTVVRSPLVLSRFGGLGTVLKTIGYRTLFLHGGDVSFDNMNFLFSHWGFDTILGQEYFDSLKKYKPGPWGYYDGDLLSELHETLMHQKSPFLAVTLTLTTHYPYRTPNENDRVFSNTLEEADYFNVYHYADEAIHSFFEKVKKAPYFKNTVFIFVGDHAHHRNLDYYEDRNVPFLIYAPGKIAPKMDSRISSQLDVIPTILGIVGKKVQFSAMGRDLLDPQLKGGNAYFAFGNLFGWIEGNWIFYSFTDKVRNSSFSITPRIGETEECKNDPLKCESYHIKAKSFWNLSYELMSRNLIYPPKN
;
A
#
# COMPACT_ATOMS: atom_id res chain seq x y z
N MET A 1 -14.80 27.31 -37.34
CA MET A 1 -14.19 25.98 -37.07
C MET A 1 -15.17 24.93 -36.54
N ILE A 2 -16.14 25.27 -35.66
CA ILE A 2 -17.04 24.30 -35.00
C ILE A 2 -17.94 23.48 -35.96
N LYS A 3 -18.35 24.04 -37.11
CA LYS A 3 -19.19 23.34 -38.11
C LYS A 3 -18.51 22.17 -38.83
N LYS A 4 -17.17 22.00 -38.71
CA LYS A 4 -16.42 20.87 -39.31
C LYS A 4 -16.34 19.63 -38.39
N ILE A 5 -16.78 19.74 -37.13
CA ILE A 5 -16.74 18.64 -36.16
C ILE A 5 -18.01 17.77 -36.34
N PRO A 6 -17.88 16.44 -36.46
CA PRO A 6 -19.01 15.50 -36.47
C PRO A 6 -20.03 15.78 -35.37
N VAL A 7 -21.33 15.61 -35.67
CA VAL A 7 -22.44 15.93 -34.74
C VAL A 7 -22.29 15.14 -33.44
N ASN A 8 -22.00 13.84 -33.54
CA ASN A 8 -21.82 12.94 -32.40
C ASN A 8 -20.71 13.42 -31.45
N LEU A 9 -19.57 13.86 -31.99
CA LEU A 9 -18.47 14.39 -31.17
C LEU A 9 -18.82 15.70 -30.47
N ARG A 10 -19.61 16.57 -31.10
CA ARG A 10 -20.07 17.83 -30.47
C ARG A 10 -20.98 17.55 -29.27
N ILE A 11 -21.91 16.60 -29.43
CA ILE A 11 -22.82 16.17 -28.36
C ILE A 11 -21.99 15.63 -27.19
N LEU A 12 -21.09 14.68 -27.44
CA LEU A 12 -20.33 14.04 -26.37
C LEU A 12 -19.27 14.96 -25.73
N SER A 13 -18.69 15.90 -26.49
CA SER A 13 -17.81 16.94 -25.92
C SER A 13 -18.57 17.86 -24.96
N THR A 14 -19.87 18.09 -25.21
CA THR A 14 -20.73 18.85 -24.29
C THR A 14 -20.94 18.09 -22.99
N TYR A 15 -21.09 16.76 -23.03
CA TYR A 15 -21.15 15.94 -21.82
C TYR A 15 -19.82 15.96 -21.05
N ILE A 16 -18.67 15.79 -21.71
CA ILE A 16 -17.36 15.90 -21.04
C ILE A 16 -17.26 17.25 -20.31
N LEU A 17 -17.58 18.36 -20.98
CA LEU A 17 -17.55 19.68 -20.36
C LEU A 17 -18.49 19.75 -19.14
N GLY A 18 -19.71 19.20 -19.25
CA GLY A 18 -20.64 19.11 -18.14
C GLY A 18 -20.08 18.36 -16.94
N PHE A 19 -19.47 17.19 -17.16
CA PHE A 19 -18.82 16.41 -16.10
C PHE A 19 -17.63 17.14 -15.48
N LEU A 20 -16.78 17.80 -16.28
CA LEU A 20 -15.66 18.58 -15.76
C LEU A 20 -16.13 19.77 -14.91
N ILE A 21 -17.23 20.43 -15.30
CA ILE A 21 -17.86 21.47 -14.47
C ILE A 21 -18.39 20.86 -13.18
N LEU A 22 -19.06 19.70 -13.24
CA LEU A 22 -19.55 19.00 -12.04
C LEU A 22 -18.40 18.68 -11.07
N PHE A 23 -17.29 18.11 -11.56
CA PHE A 23 -16.14 17.79 -10.70
C PHE A 23 -15.48 19.05 -10.12
N PHE A 24 -15.36 20.11 -10.91
CA PHE A 24 -14.82 21.39 -10.43
C PHE A 24 -15.69 22.00 -9.33
N VAL A 25 -17.02 22.03 -9.53
CA VAL A 25 -17.98 22.51 -8.52
C VAL A 25 -17.96 21.64 -7.28
N TYR A 26 -17.94 20.32 -7.43
CA TYR A 26 -17.77 19.38 -6.32
C TYR A 26 -16.50 19.68 -5.51
N ARG A 27 -15.37 19.91 -6.18
CA ARG A 27 -14.09 20.17 -5.51
C ARG A 27 -14.10 21.52 -4.77
N LEU A 28 -14.72 22.56 -5.35
CA LEU A 28 -14.95 23.83 -4.65
C LEU A 28 -15.85 23.65 -3.42
N PHE A 29 -16.91 22.87 -3.54
CA PHE A 29 -17.81 22.59 -2.43
C PHE A 29 -17.12 21.78 -1.33
N PHE A 30 -16.39 20.72 -1.69
CA PHE A 30 -15.60 19.91 -0.78
C PHE A 30 -14.57 20.75 -0.03
N LEU A 31 -13.84 21.63 -0.74
CA LEU A 31 -12.93 22.60 -0.15
C LEU A 31 -13.63 23.50 0.86
N GLY A 32 -14.81 24.03 0.52
CA GLY A 32 -15.59 24.88 1.42
C GLY A 32 -16.07 24.16 2.68
N VAL A 33 -16.54 22.92 2.56
CA VAL A 33 -17.03 22.10 3.69
C VAL A 33 -15.90 21.73 4.64
N PHE A 34 -14.71 21.40 4.12
CA PHE A 34 -13.59 20.92 4.93
C PHE A 34 -12.46 21.94 5.09
N TYR A 35 -12.73 23.23 4.82
CA TYR A 35 -11.72 24.30 4.84
C TYR A 35 -10.99 24.40 6.19
N SER A 36 -11.73 24.28 7.30
CA SER A 36 -11.18 24.35 8.67
C SER A 36 -10.10 23.29 8.94
N LYS A 37 -10.13 22.17 8.22
CA LYS A 37 -9.17 21.06 8.36
C LYS A 37 -7.93 21.23 7.48
N ILE A 38 -7.85 22.27 6.64
CA ILE A 38 -6.70 22.58 5.77
C ILE A 38 -6.19 24.02 5.90
N GLU A 39 -6.50 24.71 7.00
CA GLU A 39 -6.07 26.11 7.21
C GLU A 39 -4.55 26.28 7.17
N SER A 40 -3.79 25.23 7.49
CA SER A 40 -2.32 25.22 7.39
C SER A 40 -1.77 25.05 5.98
N ALA A 41 -2.62 24.80 4.98
CA ALA A 41 -2.22 24.60 3.59
C ALA A 41 -2.01 25.94 2.87
N THR A 42 -0.98 25.99 2.03
CA THR A 42 -0.74 27.15 1.18
C THR A 42 -1.71 27.18 -0.01
N PHE A 43 -1.99 28.38 -0.53
CA PHE A 43 -2.78 28.53 -1.76
C PHE A 43 -2.20 27.71 -2.93
N PHE A 44 -0.88 27.63 -3.03
CA PHE A 44 -0.21 26.87 -4.09
C PHE A 44 -0.46 25.36 -3.97
N GLU A 45 -0.42 24.79 -2.76
CA GLU A 45 -0.76 23.38 -2.55
C GLU A 45 -2.21 23.07 -2.93
N ILE A 46 -3.14 23.97 -2.58
CA ILE A 46 -4.55 23.83 -2.97
C ILE A 46 -4.70 23.91 -4.50
N ALA A 47 -4.10 24.92 -5.14
CA ALA A 47 -4.17 25.09 -6.59
C ALA A 47 -3.55 23.90 -7.35
N LEU A 48 -2.42 23.38 -6.87
CA LEU A 48 -1.79 22.18 -7.42
C LEU A 48 -2.69 20.95 -7.29
N SER A 49 -3.35 20.79 -6.14
CA SER A 49 -4.31 19.69 -5.94
C SER A 49 -5.50 19.79 -6.90
N PHE A 50 -6.01 20.99 -7.17
CA PHE A 50 -7.03 21.21 -8.21
C PHE A 50 -6.53 20.83 -9.61
N LEU A 51 -5.31 21.24 -9.97
CA LEU A 51 -4.72 20.93 -11.27
C LEU A 51 -4.51 19.41 -11.45
N VAL A 52 -3.98 18.75 -10.43
CA VAL A 52 -3.83 17.29 -10.42
C VAL A 52 -5.19 16.62 -10.47
N GLY A 53 -6.21 17.18 -9.81
CA GLY A 53 -7.57 16.65 -9.84
C GLY A 53 -8.20 16.60 -11.23
N VAL A 54 -7.90 17.54 -12.12
CA VAL A 54 -8.36 17.50 -13.53
C VAL A 54 -7.95 16.19 -14.22
N ARG A 55 -6.78 15.65 -13.89
CA ARG A 55 -6.30 14.37 -14.44
C ARG A 55 -7.18 13.19 -14.01
N PHE A 56 -7.59 13.16 -12.74
CA PHE A 56 -8.52 12.16 -12.22
C PHE A 56 -9.90 12.33 -12.85
N ASP A 57 -10.38 13.56 -12.97
CA ASP A 57 -11.68 13.89 -13.58
C ASP A 57 -11.75 13.44 -15.05
N LEU A 58 -10.69 13.66 -15.82
CA LEU A 58 -10.59 13.18 -17.21
C LEU A 58 -10.56 11.65 -17.31
N SER A 59 -9.86 10.99 -16.38
CA SER A 59 -9.85 9.53 -16.29
C SER A 59 -11.25 8.98 -16.04
N VAL A 60 -12.00 9.57 -15.09
CA VAL A 60 -13.39 9.20 -14.81
C VAL A 60 -14.29 9.45 -16.02
N CYS A 61 -14.15 10.61 -16.69
CA CYS A 61 -14.89 10.90 -17.91
C CYS A 61 -14.64 9.85 -18.99
N ALA A 62 -13.39 9.43 -19.19
CA ALA A 62 -13.06 8.41 -20.18
C ALA A 62 -13.65 7.03 -19.82
N MET A 63 -13.63 6.65 -18.54
CA MET A 63 -14.21 5.37 -18.08
C MET A 63 -15.74 5.35 -18.22
N LEU A 64 -16.41 6.43 -17.82
CA LEU A 64 -17.87 6.50 -17.81
C LEU A 64 -18.48 6.83 -19.19
N LEU A 65 -17.88 7.77 -19.92
CA LEU A 65 -18.41 8.27 -21.18
C LEU A 65 -17.83 7.55 -22.40
N GLY A 66 -16.66 6.92 -22.25
CA GLY A 66 -15.95 6.24 -23.34
C GLY A 66 -16.78 5.22 -24.14
N PRO A 67 -17.58 4.34 -23.49
CA PRO A 67 -18.46 3.42 -24.20
C PRO A 67 -19.43 4.15 -25.15
N PHE A 68 -19.98 5.30 -24.73
CA PHE A 68 -20.89 6.09 -25.56
C PHE A 68 -20.18 6.80 -26.71
N PHE A 69 -18.91 7.20 -26.54
CA PHE A 69 -18.06 7.67 -27.64
C PHE A 69 -17.88 6.62 -28.72
N ILE A 70 -17.57 5.38 -28.34
CA ILE A 70 -17.41 4.27 -29.27
C ILE A 70 -18.74 3.99 -29.98
N LEU A 71 -19.84 3.84 -29.23
CA LEU A 71 -21.16 3.57 -29.79
C LEU A 71 -21.59 4.67 -30.78
N SER A 72 -21.39 5.94 -30.43
CA SER A 72 -21.74 7.05 -31.32
C SER A 72 -21.00 7.04 -32.66
N SER A 73 -19.86 6.35 -32.75
CA SER A 73 -19.02 6.26 -33.94
C SER A 73 -19.39 5.10 -34.86
N ILE A 74 -20.26 4.17 -34.43
CA ILE A 74 -20.71 3.02 -35.23
C ILE A 74 -21.83 3.46 -36.18
N HIS A 75 -21.45 4.17 -37.25
CA HIS A 75 -22.36 4.82 -38.19
C HIS A 75 -23.55 3.96 -38.68
N PRO A 76 -23.38 2.66 -39.06
CA PRO A 76 -24.51 1.87 -39.54
C PRO A 76 -25.61 1.65 -38.49
N LEU A 77 -25.24 1.61 -37.20
CA LEU A 77 -26.19 1.45 -36.11
C LEU A 77 -26.92 2.76 -35.80
N ASN A 78 -26.32 3.90 -36.14
CA ASN A 78 -26.92 5.22 -35.94
C ASN A 78 -28.18 5.49 -36.78
N ARG A 79 -28.57 4.57 -37.67
CA ARG A 79 -29.86 4.62 -38.39
C ARG A 79 -31.05 4.28 -37.48
N TRP A 80 -30.82 3.55 -36.39
CA TRP A 80 -31.86 3.10 -35.49
C TRP A 80 -32.06 4.13 -34.37
N ARG A 81 -33.26 4.69 -34.24
CA ARG A 81 -33.54 5.74 -33.26
C ARG A 81 -33.25 5.31 -31.82
N ILE A 82 -33.58 4.07 -31.46
CA ILE A 82 -33.34 3.50 -30.13
C ILE A 82 -31.84 3.45 -29.83
N TYR A 83 -31.01 3.12 -30.82
CA TYR A 83 -29.56 3.10 -30.67
C TYR A 83 -29.01 4.50 -30.38
N ASN A 84 -29.49 5.52 -31.12
CA ASN A 84 -29.08 6.90 -30.90
C ASN A 84 -29.50 7.42 -29.54
N LEU A 85 -30.75 7.15 -29.16
CA LEU A 85 -31.27 7.51 -27.84
C LEU A 85 -30.44 6.91 -26.71
N PHE A 86 -29.96 5.67 -26.86
CA PHE A 86 -29.15 5.02 -25.84
C PHE A 86 -27.84 5.78 -25.58
N TRP A 87 -27.10 6.15 -26.64
CA TRP A 87 -25.84 6.87 -26.44
C TRP A 87 -25.99 8.39 -26.22
N GLU A 88 -27.13 8.98 -26.60
CA GLU A 88 -27.47 10.36 -26.24
C GLU A 88 -27.93 10.49 -24.78
N ILE A 89 -28.83 9.61 -24.31
CA ILE A 89 -29.43 9.72 -22.97
C ILE A 89 -28.56 9.05 -21.90
N GLY A 90 -27.82 7.99 -22.24
CA GLY A 90 -26.95 7.28 -21.30
C GLY A 90 -26.04 8.21 -20.48
N PRO A 91 -25.27 9.13 -21.12
CA PRO A 91 -24.48 10.13 -20.42
C PRO A 91 -25.26 11.03 -19.46
N VAL A 92 -26.52 11.35 -19.77
CA VAL A 92 -27.40 12.14 -18.88
C VAL A 92 -27.73 11.33 -17.63
N VAL A 93 -28.11 10.06 -17.77
CA VAL A 93 -28.36 9.16 -16.62
C VAL A 93 -27.12 9.06 -15.73
N ILE A 94 -25.94 8.86 -16.34
CA ILE A 94 -24.67 8.79 -15.62
C ILE A 94 -24.34 10.12 -14.93
N PHE A 95 -24.67 11.26 -15.52
CA PHE A 95 -24.41 12.57 -14.91
C PHE A 95 -25.17 12.77 -13.59
N PHE A 96 -26.44 12.36 -13.56
CA PHE A 96 -27.24 12.44 -12.33
C PHE A 96 -26.79 11.42 -11.29
N TRP A 97 -26.43 10.20 -11.71
CA TRP A 97 -25.80 9.22 -10.83
C TRP A 97 -24.48 9.75 -10.24
N ALA A 98 -23.61 10.31 -11.08
CA ALA A 98 -22.34 10.90 -10.67
C ALA A 98 -22.56 12.04 -9.66
N SER A 99 -23.54 12.90 -9.90
CA SER A 99 -23.92 13.97 -8.98
C SER A 99 -24.36 13.42 -7.61
N ALA A 100 -25.23 12.41 -7.60
CA ALA A 100 -25.67 11.76 -6.36
C ALA A 100 -24.51 11.08 -5.61
N HIS A 101 -23.62 10.40 -6.34
CA HIS A 101 -22.44 9.73 -5.79
C HIS A 101 -21.48 10.73 -5.14
N LEU A 102 -21.21 11.87 -5.78
CA LEU A 102 -20.36 12.93 -5.24
C LEU A 102 -20.98 13.61 -4.02
N ILE A 103 -22.31 13.75 -3.95
CA ILE A 103 -23.00 14.24 -2.75
C ILE A 103 -22.83 13.25 -1.59
N GLY A 104 -23.07 11.96 -1.85
CA GLY A 104 -22.85 10.90 -0.87
C GLY A 104 -21.41 10.85 -0.38
N ASP A 105 -20.46 11.09 -1.27
CA ASP A 105 -19.04 11.12 -0.97
C ASP A 105 -18.66 12.24 0.02
N VAL A 106 -19.16 13.47 -0.15
CA VAL A 106 -18.91 14.55 0.82
C VAL A 106 -19.41 14.19 2.22
N LEU A 107 -20.60 13.59 2.30
CA LEU A 107 -21.20 13.18 3.57
C LEU A 107 -20.38 12.08 4.24
N TYR A 108 -20.03 11.04 3.48
CA TYR A 108 -19.21 9.95 3.95
C TYR A 108 -17.82 10.41 4.39
N PHE A 109 -17.23 11.35 3.65
CA PHE A 109 -15.94 11.94 3.99
C PHE A 109 -16.00 12.70 5.32
N GLY A 110 -17.11 13.37 5.62
CA GLY A 110 -17.30 14.09 6.89
C GLY A 110 -17.08 13.21 8.11
N GLU A 111 -17.57 11.97 8.04
CA GLU A 111 -17.48 10.99 9.13
C GLU A 111 -16.15 10.21 9.12
N THR A 112 -15.63 9.86 7.93
CA THR A 112 -14.52 8.90 7.80
C THR A 112 -13.17 9.54 7.44
N ASN A 113 -13.17 10.80 7.00
CA ASN A 113 -12.02 11.47 6.39
C ASN A 113 -11.38 10.68 5.22
N LYS A 114 -12.19 9.97 4.43
CA LYS A 114 -11.82 9.19 3.25
C LYS A 114 -12.95 9.32 2.20
N HIS A 115 -12.60 9.34 0.92
CA HIS A 115 -13.60 9.24 -0.15
C HIS A 115 -14.24 7.85 -0.18
N LEU A 116 -15.47 7.77 -0.71
CA LEU A 116 -16.18 6.52 -0.94
C LEU A 116 -15.33 5.55 -1.79
N GLY A 117 -15.17 4.32 -1.32
CA GLY A 117 -14.63 3.19 -2.08
C GLY A 117 -15.77 2.34 -2.64
N TYR A 118 -15.66 1.02 -2.53
CA TYR A 118 -16.70 0.08 -2.93
C TYR A 118 -18.04 0.31 -2.20
N GLU A 119 -18.00 0.93 -1.01
CA GLU A 119 -19.14 1.19 -0.15
C GLU A 119 -20.21 2.02 -0.89
N GLY A 120 -19.79 2.93 -1.77
CA GLY A 120 -20.70 3.73 -2.60
C GLY A 120 -21.61 2.90 -3.52
N PHE A 121 -21.25 1.65 -3.84
CA PHE A 121 -22.09 0.71 -4.59
C PHE A 121 -22.90 -0.22 -3.68
N VAL A 122 -22.34 -0.62 -2.52
CA VAL A 122 -23.02 -1.50 -1.55
C VAL A 122 -24.20 -0.78 -0.88
N PHE A 123 -24.08 0.52 -0.67
CA PHE A 123 -25.15 1.36 -0.12
C PHE A 123 -26.36 1.54 -1.06
N LEU A 124 -26.43 0.85 -2.20
CA LEU A 124 -27.63 0.79 -3.06
C LEU A 124 -28.69 -0.22 -2.55
N GLY A 125 -28.39 -0.98 -1.49
CA GLY A 125 -29.30 -1.95 -0.85
C GLY A 125 -30.19 -1.37 0.26
N LEU A 126 -30.50 -2.17 1.29
CA LEU A 126 -31.33 -1.74 2.43
C LEU A 126 -30.73 -0.55 3.21
N ASP A 127 -29.39 -0.47 3.25
CA ASP A 127 -28.65 0.62 3.91
C ASP A 127 -28.83 1.97 3.21
N PHE A 128 -29.28 1.98 1.95
CA PHE A 128 -29.61 3.21 1.21
C PHE A 128 -30.62 4.06 1.99
N PHE A 129 -31.70 3.44 2.48
CA PHE A 129 -32.77 4.14 3.18
C PHE A 129 -32.32 4.66 4.54
N VAL A 130 -31.39 3.97 5.21
CA VAL A 130 -30.80 4.41 6.48
C VAL A 130 -29.94 5.65 6.25
N ILE A 131 -29.06 5.63 5.26
CA ILE A 131 -28.19 6.77 4.92
C ILE A 131 -29.04 7.95 4.44
N LEU A 132 -30.04 7.71 3.58
CA LEU A 132 -30.95 8.75 3.10
C LEU A 132 -31.73 9.40 4.26
N LYS A 133 -32.22 8.59 5.21
CA LYS A 133 -32.89 9.09 6.41
C LYS A 133 -31.93 9.91 7.29
N SER A 134 -30.73 9.40 7.55
CA SER A 134 -29.70 10.13 8.30
C SER A 134 -29.33 11.44 7.60
N PHE A 135 -29.26 11.47 6.28
CA PHE A 135 -28.97 12.67 5.50
C PHE A 135 -30.11 13.70 5.58
N LEU A 136 -31.36 13.26 5.42
CA LEU A 136 -32.54 14.12 5.56
C LEU A 136 -32.64 14.76 6.94
N VAL A 137 -32.28 14.01 7.99
CA VAL A 137 -32.29 14.50 9.38
C VAL A 137 -31.09 15.38 9.67
N GLY A 138 -29.88 14.96 9.28
CA GLY A 138 -28.64 15.66 9.61
C GLY A 138 -28.40 16.92 8.77
N ASN A 139 -28.88 16.96 7.53
CA ASN A 139 -28.66 18.07 6.59
C ASN A 139 -29.91 18.34 5.71
N PRO A 140 -31.05 18.79 6.27
CA PRO A 140 -32.34 18.84 5.58
C PRO A 140 -32.36 19.76 4.36
N ILE A 141 -31.67 20.90 4.41
CA ILE A 141 -31.60 21.86 3.30
C ILE A 141 -30.86 21.24 2.11
N LEU A 142 -29.66 20.71 2.35
CA LEU A 142 -28.84 20.09 1.30
C LEU A 142 -29.56 18.85 0.73
N ALA A 143 -30.22 18.06 1.58
CA ALA A 143 -30.99 16.91 1.15
C ALA A 143 -32.18 17.30 0.27
N THR A 144 -32.91 18.35 0.62
CA THR A 144 -34.05 18.84 -0.18
C THR A 144 -33.59 19.34 -1.55
N ILE A 145 -32.53 20.16 -1.61
CA ILE A 145 -31.95 20.66 -2.86
C ILE A 145 -31.50 19.50 -3.74
N SER A 146 -30.77 18.54 -3.16
CA SER A 146 -30.23 17.37 -3.87
C SER A 146 -31.35 16.49 -4.42
N LEU A 147 -32.38 16.22 -3.61
CA LEU A 147 -33.54 15.43 -4.04
C LEU A 147 -34.38 16.15 -5.09
N THR A 148 -34.57 17.47 -4.98
CA THR A 148 -35.28 18.25 -6.01
C THR A 148 -34.52 18.23 -7.33
N PHE A 149 -33.20 18.38 -7.29
CA PHE A 149 -32.34 18.27 -8.47
C PHE A 149 -32.45 16.88 -9.13
N LEU A 150 -32.41 15.80 -8.34
CA LEU A 150 -32.50 14.43 -8.84
C LEU A 150 -33.92 14.04 -9.30
N LEU A 151 -34.98 14.44 -8.58
CA LEU A 151 -36.36 14.02 -8.88
C LEU A 151 -37.05 14.87 -9.94
N ILE A 152 -36.67 16.14 -10.08
CA ILE A 152 -37.28 17.06 -11.06
C ILE A 152 -36.30 17.34 -12.21
N GLY A 153 -35.04 17.64 -11.90
CA GLY A 153 -34.03 17.98 -12.90
C GLY A 153 -33.76 16.83 -13.88
N PHE A 154 -33.68 15.58 -13.39
CA PHE A 154 -33.43 14.42 -14.23
C PHE A 154 -34.58 14.14 -15.21
N PRO A 155 -35.85 13.96 -14.78
CA PRO A 155 -36.94 13.72 -15.72
C PRO A 155 -37.14 14.85 -16.72
N VAL A 156 -37.03 16.12 -16.28
CA VAL A 156 -37.17 17.29 -17.18
C VAL A 156 -36.08 17.28 -18.25
N THR A 157 -34.82 17.01 -17.87
CA THR A 157 -33.69 16.96 -18.82
C THR A 157 -33.84 15.80 -19.80
N VAL A 158 -34.21 14.61 -19.30
CA VAL A 158 -34.44 13.42 -20.15
C VAL A 158 -35.61 13.66 -21.13
N LEU A 159 -36.75 14.17 -20.64
CA LEU A 159 -37.91 14.49 -21.49
C LEU A 159 -37.58 15.55 -22.55
N TYR A 160 -36.77 16.55 -22.20
CA TYR A 160 -36.29 17.55 -23.15
C TYR A 160 -35.39 16.93 -24.23
N TYR A 161 -34.47 16.04 -23.87
CA TYR A 161 -33.59 15.34 -24.83
C TYR A 161 -34.36 14.38 -25.74
N ILE A 162 -35.32 13.63 -25.19
CA ILE A 162 -36.21 12.75 -25.98
C ILE A 162 -36.96 13.56 -27.04
N ARG A 163 -37.51 14.72 -26.66
CA ARG A 163 -38.29 15.58 -27.55
C ARG A 163 -37.45 16.27 -28.63
N LYS A 164 -36.19 16.60 -28.34
CA LYS A 164 -35.38 17.46 -29.22
C LYS A 164 -34.33 16.75 -30.08
N SER A 165 -33.95 15.50 -29.78
CA SER A 165 -33.00 14.66 -30.55
C SER A 165 -31.90 15.43 -31.29
N TYR A 166 -30.73 15.59 -30.67
CA TYR A 166 -29.68 16.41 -31.27
C TYR A 166 -28.97 15.73 -32.45
N TYR A 167 -28.94 14.39 -32.48
CA TYR A 167 -28.35 13.62 -33.56
C TYR A 167 -29.37 13.30 -34.65
N THR A 168 -29.02 13.67 -35.87
CA THR A 168 -29.73 13.28 -37.10
C THR A 168 -28.83 12.37 -37.92
N TYR A 169 -29.34 11.20 -38.33
CA TYR A 169 -28.60 10.29 -39.20
C TYR A 169 -28.37 10.93 -40.58
N ILE A 170 -27.09 11.11 -40.96
CA ILE A 170 -26.70 11.68 -42.24
C ILE A 170 -25.75 10.71 -42.94
N LEU A 171 -26.17 10.11 -44.06
CA LEU A 171 -25.36 9.13 -44.81
C LEU A 171 -23.97 9.69 -45.19
N LYS A 172 -23.88 10.99 -45.51
CA LYS A 172 -22.61 11.67 -45.85
C LYS A 172 -21.61 11.69 -44.68
N ALA A 173 -22.06 11.53 -43.44
CA ALA A 173 -21.19 11.50 -42.26
C ALA A 173 -20.48 10.15 -42.05
N ARG A 174 -20.83 9.10 -42.81
CA ARG A 174 -20.30 7.73 -42.64
C ARG A 174 -18.78 7.66 -42.49
N LYS A 175 -18.05 8.29 -43.41
CA LYS A 175 -16.58 8.29 -43.40
C LYS A 175 -16.03 9.02 -42.18
N ALA A 176 -16.63 10.15 -41.83
CA ALA A 176 -16.22 10.99 -40.71
C ALA A 176 -16.56 10.39 -39.34
N GLU A 177 -17.54 9.50 -39.25
CA GLU A 177 -17.90 8.74 -38.03
C GLU A 177 -17.09 7.46 -37.88
N LEU A 178 -16.91 6.70 -38.96
CA LEU A 178 -16.13 5.45 -38.90
C LEU A 178 -14.64 5.69 -38.67
N ILE A 179 -14.06 6.77 -39.20
CA ILE A 179 -12.65 7.11 -38.95
C ILE A 179 -12.37 7.38 -37.47
N GLN A 180 -13.40 7.73 -36.69
CA GLN A 180 -13.28 7.98 -35.26
C GLN A 180 -12.92 6.72 -34.47
N LEU A 181 -13.32 5.55 -34.96
CA LEU A 181 -12.96 4.26 -34.34
C LEU A 181 -11.46 3.98 -34.38
N LEU A 182 -10.68 4.69 -35.21
CA LEU A 182 -9.22 4.55 -35.25
C LEU A 182 -8.53 5.33 -34.14
N TYR A 183 -9.07 6.48 -33.71
CA TYR A 183 -8.40 7.38 -32.76
C TYR A 183 -9.12 7.55 -31.42
N ILE A 184 -10.43 7.33 -31.35
CA ILE A 184 -11.19 7.41 -30.10
C ILE A 184 -10.74 6.32 -29.11
N PRO A 185 -10.66 5.02 -29.48
CA PRO A 185 -10.28 3.99 -28.50
C PRO A 185 -8.87 4.20 -27.92
N PRO A 186 -7.82 4.51 -28.71
CA PRO A 186 -6.50 4.87 -28.16
C PRO A 186 -6.53 6.10 -27.25
N LEU A 187 -7.29 7.14 -27.62
CA LEU A 187 -7.43 8.34 -26.80
C LEU A 187 -8.15 8.05 -25.47
N LEU A 188 -9.25 7.31 -25.50
CA LEU A 188 -9.98 6.89 -24.31
C LEU A 188 -9.12 6.01 -23.40
N PHE A 189 -8.36 5.09 -23.99
CA PHE A 189 -7.40 4.27 -23.26
C PHE A 189 -6.35 5.15 -22.56
N LEU A 190 -5.76 6.11 -23.28
CA LEU A 190 -4.78 7.04 -22.71
C LEU A 190 -5.37 7.87 -21.56
N LEU A 191 -6.58 8.41 -21.73
CA LEU A 191 -7.26 9.20 -20.72
C LEU A 191 -7.67 8.36 -19.50
N ALA A 192 -8.24 7.18 -19.70
CA ALA A 192 -8.60 6.25 -18.61
C ALA A 192 -7.37 5.68 -17.89
N ARG A 193 -6.23 5.56 -18.59
CA ARG A 193 -4.93 5.25 -17.98
C ARG A 193 -4.37 6.46 -17.19
N GLY A 194 -4.83 7.67 -17.49
CA GLY A 194 -4.34 8.92 -16.93
C GLY A 194 -3.03 9.44 -17.54
N GLY A 195 -2.64 9.00 -18.73
CA GLY A 195 -1.48 9.53 -19.48
C GLY A 195 -0.43 8.50 -19.90
N PHE A 196 0.75 9.00 -20.31
CA PHE A 196 1.86 8.24 -20.88
C PHE A 196 2.83 7.64 -19.87
N GLN A 197 2.59 7.83 -18.58
CA GLN A 197 3.46 7.33 -17.53
C GLN A 197 3.55 5.78 -17.53
N ALA A 198 4.59 5.23 -16.89
CA ALA A 198 4.90 3.79 -16.90
C ALA A 198 3.79 2.90 -16.31
N ARG A 199 2.99 3.42 -15.36
CA ARG A 199 1.87 2.70 -14.71
C ARG A 199 0.52 3.42 -14.84
N PRO A 200 -0.63 2.73 -14.86
CA PRO A 200 -1.94 3.40 -14.80
C PRO A 200 -2.07 4.31 -13.57
N LEU A 201 -2.90 5.35 -13.69
CA LEU A 201 -3.24 6.27 -12.62
C LEU A 201 -3.81 5.53 -11.41
N ARG A 202 -3.34 5.87 -10.21
CA ARG A 202 -3.79 5.34 -8.92
C ARG A 202 -4.21 6.47 -8.00
N ALA A 203 -4.98 6.13 -6.96
CA ALA A 203 -5.35 7.10 -5.91
C ALA A 203 -4.10 7.71 -5.25
N SER A 204 -3.00 6.96 -5.23
CA SER A 204 -1.74 7.43 -4.68
C SER A 204 -1.09 8.58 -5.47
N ASP A 205 -1.45 8.75 -6.74
CA ASP A 205 -0.94 9.85 -7.59
C ASP A 205 -1.63 11.19 -7.30
N ALA A 206 -2.63 11.23 -6.41
CA ALA A 206 -3.28 12.47 -5.94
C ALA A 206 -2.48 13.20 -4.85
N LEU A 207 -1.44 12.54 -4.34
CA LEU A 207 -0.73 12.96 -3.15
C LEU A 207 0.38 13.96 -3.51
N THR A 208 0.11 15.24 -3.28
CA THR A 208 0.94 16.39 -3.67
C THR A 208 1.41 17.26 -2.50
N SER A 209 0.80 17.12 -1.33
CA SER A 209 1.08 17.88 -0.12
C SER A 209 1.34 16.95 1.07
N LYS A 210 2.06 17.45 2.08
CA LYS A 210 2.22 16.79 3.38
C LYS A 210 0.91 16.77 4.20
N ILE A 211 -0.03 17.65 3.86
CA ILE A 211 -1.35 17.71 4.51
C ILE A 211 -2.26 16.71 3.83
N HIS A 212 -2.59 15.63 4.56
CA HIS A 212 -3.40 14.52 4.06
C HIS A 212 -4.68 14.99 3.34
N LEU A 213 -5.41 15.94 3.94
CA LEU A 213 -6.69 16.39 3.41
C LEU A 213 -6.57 17.22 2.12
N VAL A 214 -5.45 17.93 1.90
CA VAL A 214 -5.21 18.64 0.63
C VAL A 214 -5.10 17.65 -0.53
N ASN A 215 -4.56 16.47 -0.29
CA ASN A 215 -4.44 15.42 -1.30
C ASN A 215 -5.79 14.80 -1.67
N GLN A 216 -6.72 14.78 -0.73
CA GLN A 216 -8.08 14.32 -0.99
C GLN A 216 -8.81 15.25 -1.95
N LEU A 217 -8.49 16.56 -1.97
CA LEU A 217 -9.09 17.50 -2.94
C LEU A 217 -8.84 17.10 -4.40
N ALA A 218 -7.71 16.47 -4.73
CA ALA A 218 -7.43 16.03 -6.10
C ALA A 218 -8.33 14.85 -6.50
N LEU A 219 -8.76 14.02 -5.56
CA LEU A 219 -9.61 12.87 -5.81
C LEU A 219 -11.09 13.26 -5.92
N ASN A 220 -11.87 12.32 -6.41
CA ASN A 220 -13.31 12.36 -6.34
C ASN A 220 -13.83 10.95 -6.00
N GLY A 221 -14.95 10.88 -5.28
CA GLY A 221 -15.53 9.61 -4.81
C GLY A 221 -15.81 8.60 -5.92
N ILE A 222 -16.06 9.05 -7.15
CA ILE A 222 -16.30 8.15 -8.28
C ILE A 222 -15.02 7.42 -8.69
N PHE A 223 -13.91 8.15 -8.79
CA PHE A 223 -12.61 7.55 -9.12
C PHE A 223 -12.22 6.50 -8.08
N THR A 224 -12.30 6.84 -6.79
CA THR A 224 -11.96 5.92 -5.70
C THR A 224 -12.88 4.72 -5.67
N SER A 225 -14.18 4.89 -5.88
CA SER A 225 -15.12 3.76 -5.99
C SER A 225 -14.82 2.83 -7.16
N ILE A 226 -14.51 3.35 -8.36
CA ILE A 226 -14.15 2.51 -9.52
C ILE A 226 -12.83 1.77 -9.28
N MET A 227 -11.85 2.43 -8.67
CA MET A 227 -10.57 1.78 -8.34
C MET A 227 -10.75 0.69 -7.30
N ASP A 228 -11.63 0.90 -6.32
CA ASP A 228 -11.89 -0.05 -5.25
C ASP A 228 -12.82 -1.20 -5.69
N LEU A 229 -13.60 -1.08 -6.78
CA LEU A 229 -14.28 -2.22 -7.41
C LEU A 229 -13.31 -3.32 -7.89
N LYS A 230 -12.04 -2.96 -8.14
CA LYS A 230 -10.98 -3.94 -8.44
C LYS A 230 -10.37 -4.56 -7.19
N ASN A 231 -10.62 -3.96 -6.04
CA ASN A 231 -10.21 -4.47 -4.74
C ASN A 231 -11.35 -5.38 -4.23
N GLN A 232 -11.02 -6.62 -3.85
CA GLN A 232 -12.07 -7.53 -3.39
C GLN A 232 -12.48 -7.12 -1.98
N SER A 233 -13.73 -6.68 -1.81
CA SER A 233 -14.34 -6.63 -0.48
C SER A 233 -14.25 -8.01 0.17
N ILE A 234 -14.10 -8.06 1.49
CA ILE A 234 -14.00 -9.33 2.21
C ILE A 234 -15.25 -10.16 1.92
N PRO A 235 -15.12 -11.40 1.39
CA PRO A 235 -16.26 -12.26 1.12
C PRO A 235 -17.12 -12.47 2.37
N PRO A 236 -18.47 -12.52 2.26
CA PRO A 236 -19.35 -12.65 3.42
C PRO A 236 -19.03 -13.83 4.34
N ASN A 237 -18.56 -14.94 3.78
CA ASN A 237 -18.15 -16.14 4.52
C ASN A 237 -16.81 -15.99 5.29
N LEU A 238 -16.06 -14.93 5.02
CA LEU A 238 -14.78 -14.61 5.66
C LEU A 238 -14.87 -13.39 6.59
N LEU A 239 -16.07 -12.80 6.73
CA LEU A 239 -16.31 -11.68 7.64
C LEU A 239 -16.20 -12.15 9.09
N VAL A 240 -15.50 -11.34 9.89
CA VAL A 240 -15.49 -11.45 11.36
C VAL A 240 -16.10 -10.16 11.91
N PRO A 241 -17.09 -10.24 12.82
CA PRO A 241 -17.68 -9.04 13.42
C PRO A 241 -16.61 -8.13 14.02
N TYR A 242 -16.70 -6.82 13.76
CA TYR A 242 -15.67 -5.85 14.14
C TYR A 242 -15.24 -5.93 15.62
N PRO A 243 -16.15 -6.03 16.62
CA PRO A 243 -15.75 -6.20 18.02
C PRO A 243 -14.96 -7.49 18.28
N LYS A 244 -15.30 -8.58 17.58
CA LYS A 244 -14.60 -9.85 17.71
C LYS A 244 -13.21 -9.78 17.08
N ALA A 245 -13.09 -9.13 15.92
CA ALA A 245 -11.80 -8.91 15.28
C ALA A 245 -10.87 -8.08 16.18
N ILE A 246 -11.38 -7.02 16.84
CA ILE A 246 -10.62 -6.23 17.83
C ILE A 246 -10.15 -7.12 18.97
N GLU A 247 -11.04 -7.89 19.60
CA GLU A 247 -10.72 -8.76 20.73
C GLU A 247 -9.63 -9.77 20.35
N THR A 248 -9.80 -10.48 19.23
CA THR A 248 -8.83 -11.46 18.74
C THR A 248 -7.48 -10.82 18.46
N VAL A 249 -7.44 -9.68 17.76
CA VAL A 249 -6.17 -9.01 17.46
C VAL A 249 -5.50 -8.49 18.74
N LYS A 250 -6.24 -7.84 19.65
CA LYS A 250 -5.69 -7.35 20.92
C LYS A 250 -5.06 -8.48 21.76
N ASN A 251 -5.69 -9.65 21.77
CA ASN A 251 -5.16 -10.83 22.46
C ASN A 251 -3.84 -11.33 21.84
N GLU A 252 -3.71 -11.31 20.52
CA GLU A 252 -2.50 -11.79 19.83
C GLU A 252 -1.34 -10.79 19.84
N ILE A 253 -1.62 -9.49 19.95
CA ILE A 253 -0.58 -8.44 19.88
C ILE A 253 -0.24 -7.83 21.23
N GLY A 254 -0.99 -8.11 22.29
CA GLY A 254 -0.73 -7.61 23.64
C GLY A 254 0.60 -8.11 24.21
N TYR A 255 1.34 -7.23 24.88
CA TYR A 255 2.58 -7.56 25.58
C TYR A 255 2.77 -6.61 26.78
N SER A 256 3.66 -6.93 27.71
CA SER A 256 3.76 -6.24 29.00
C SER A 256 4.33 -4.82 28.89
N GLY A 257 5.16 -4.57 27.88
CA GLY A 257 5.83 -3.28 27.64
C GLY A 257 4.97 -2.16 27.03
N ALA A 258 3.70 -2.41 26.72
CA ALA A 258 2.80 -1.38 26.18
C ALA A 258 1.33 -1.62 26.57
N LYS A 259 0.57 -0.54 26.76
CA LYS A 259 -0.85 -0.59 27.16
C LYS A 259 -1.73 -0.02 26.06
N PHE A 260 -2.88 -0.65 25.80
CA PHE A 260 -3.92 -0.06 24.94
C PHE A 260 -4.55 1.14 25.64
N ILE A 261 -4.68 2.27 24.93
CA ILE A 261 -5.10 3.55 25.52
C ILE A 261 -6.36 4.16 24.87
N SER A 262 -6.96 3.49 23.90
CA SER A 262 -8.14 4.00 23.19
C SER A 262 -9.08 2.87 22.76
N ASP A 263 -10.38 3.15 22.88
CA ASP A 263 -11.45 2.32 22.31
C ASP A 263 -11.79 2.72 20.87
N GLU A 264 -11.66 4.02 20.54
CA GLU A 264 -11.86 4.56 19.19
C GLU A 264 -10.76 4.10 18.23
N TYR A 265 -9.51 4.12 18.69
CA TYR A 265 -8.33 3.63 17.96
C TYR A 265 -7.86 2.32 18.59
N PRO A 266 -8.43 1.15 18.20
CA PRO A 266 -8.26 -0.09 18.95
C PRO A 266 -6.82 -0.65 18.92
N LEU A 267 -5.98 -0.21 17.98
CA LEU A 267 -4.57 -0.57 17.91
C LEU A 267 -3.64 0.39 18.68
N LEU A 268 -4.16 1.54 19.14
CA LEU A 268 -3.36 2.57 19.77
C LEU A 268 -2.86 2.10 21.13
N ARG A 269 -1.54 2.01 21.23
CA ARG A 269 -0.81 1.60 22.42
C ARG A 269 0.21 2.65 22.82
N GLU A 270 0.51 2.71 24.10
CA GLU A 270 1.55 3.57 24.67
C GLU A 270 2.61 2.70 25.36
N THR A 271 3.88 2.90 25.00
CA THR A 271 5.02 2.25 25.65
C THR A 271 5.36 2.92 26.98
N GLU A 272 5.99 2.17 27.88
CA GLU A 272 6.56 2.73 29.12
C GLU A 272 8.00 3.22 28.90
N GLU A 273 8.40 4.28 29.62
CA GLU A 273 9.78 4.77 29.57
C GLU A 273 10.71 3.84 30.37
N LYS A 274 11.64 3.18 29.66
CA LYS A 274 12.65 2.27 30.22
C LYS A 274 14.02 2.93 30.38
N ILE A 275 14.28 4.04 29.67
CA ILE A 275 15.56 4.76 29.72
C ILE A 275 15.36 6.26 29.95
N SER A 276 16.17 6.87 30.80
CA SER A 276 16.13 8.33 31.07
C SER A 276 16.95 9.17 30.09
N GLY A 277 17.91 8.57 29.38
CA GLY A 277 18.85 9.28 28.48
C GLY A 277 18.35 9.49 27.05
N LYS A 278 19.25 9.97 26.18
CA LYS A 278 19.00 10.04 24.73
C LYS A 278 18.86 8.62 24.17
N PRO A 279 17.84 8.34 23.35
CA PRO A 279 17.68 7.02 22.77
C PRO A 279 18.74 6.77 21.66
N PRO A 280 19.01 5.51 21.29
CA PRO A 280 20.00 5.18 20.28
C PRO A 280 19.54 5.61 18.88
N ASN A 281 20.49 5.77 17.96
CA ASN A 281 20.15 5.84 16.54
C ASN A 281 19.64 4.48 16.06
N ILE A 282 18.74 4.49 15.08
CA ILE A 282 18.23 3.28 14.44
C ILE A 282 18.65 3.30 12.97
N VAL A 283 19.32 2.24 12.51
CA VAL A 283 19.62 2.00 11.09
C VAL A 283 18.92 0.70 10.70
N LEU A 284 17.87 0.81 9.88
CA LEU A 284 17.09 -0.33 9.39
C LEU A 284 17.43 -0.57 7.92
N ILE A 285 17.92 -1.76 7.62
CA ILE A 285 18.33 -2.20 6.29
C ILE A 285 17.35 -3.28 5.85
N LEU A 286 16.47 -2.92 4.92
CA LEU A 286 15.54 -3.83 4.28
C LEU A 286 16.29 -4.58 3.17
N LEU A 287 16.20 -5.90 3.20
CA LEU A 287 16.94 -6.81 2.33
C LEU A 287 16.00 -7.37 1.25
N GLU A 288 16.11 -6.83 0.05
CA GLU A 288 15.29 -7.15 -1.13
C GLU A 288 15.38 -8.64 -1.49
N SER A 289 14.25 -9.34 -1.48
CA SER A 289 14.13 -10.75 -1.88
C SER A 289 15.03 -11.74 -1.11
N TRP A 290 15.53 -11.40 0.09
CA TRP A 290 16.38 -12.31 0.87
C TRP A 290 15.56 -13.45 1.52
N THR A 291 15.77 -14.68 1.04
CA THR A 291 15.27 -15.89 1.74
C THR A 291 16.14 -16.28 2.93
N GLY A 292 15.52 -16.57 4.07
CA GLY A 292 16.19 -16.80 5.36
C GLY A 292 17.16 -17.99 5.38
N LYS A 293 16.87 -19.07 4.65
CA LYS A 293 17.75 -20.27 4.59
C LYS A 293 19.15 -20.00 4.04
N TYR A 294 19.29 -18.96 3.21
CA TYR A 294 20.56 -18.57 2.60
C TYR A 294 21.31 -17.52 3.44
N ALA A 295 20.59 -16.72 4.24
CA ALA A 295 21.16 -15.76 5.19
C ALA A 295 21.83 -16.45 6.38
N PHE A 296 21.18 -17.50 6.90
CA PHE A 296 21.69 -18.28 8.01
C PHE A 296 21.31 -19.75 7.82
N SER A 297 22.24 -20.53 7.27
CA SER A 297 22.05 -21.96 7.01
C SER A 297 22.53 -22.85 8.15
N ASN A 298 23.22 -22.25 9.15
CA ASN A 298 24.01 -22.96 10.14
C ASN A 298 24.97 -23.97 9.50
N GLY A 299 25.56 -23.60 8.36
CA GLY A 299 26.44 -24.45 7.56
C GLY A 299 25.77 -25.56 6.73
N ASN A 300 24.45 -25.74 6.79
CA ASN A 300 23.77 -26.88 6.16
C ASN A 300 23.51 -26.69 4.65
N PHE A 301 23.50 -25.45 4.16
CA PHE A 301 23.27 -25.16 2.74
C PHE A 301 24.56 -24.60 2.11
N ARG A 302 25.24 -25.44 1.32
CA ARG A 302 26.54 -25.11 0.72
C ARG A 302 26.62 -25.50 -0.76
N PRO A 303 26.00 -24.72 -1.67
CA PRO A 303 26.16 -24.93 -3.10
C PRO A 303 27.65 -24.85 -3.46
N GLU A 304 28.14 -25.83 -4.23
CA GLU A 304 29.56 -25.93 -4.60
C GLU A 304 30.54 -25.88 -3.41
N GLY A 305 30.08 -26.28 -2.21
CA GLY A 305 30.88 -26.25 -0.97
C GLY A 305 31.00 -24.88 -0.29
N LYS A 306 30.37 -23.83 -0.83
CA LYS A 306 30.47 -22.45 -0.33
C LYS A 306 29.17 -21.99 0.33
N LEU A 307 29.25 -21.12 1.33
CA LEU A 307 28.07 -20.43 1.85
C LEU A 307 27.60 -19.35 0.87
N VAL A 308 26.29 -19.10 0.82
CA VAL A 308 25.73 -18.03 -0.02
C VAL A 308 26.02 -16.65 0.60
N ALA A 309 25.79 -16.49 1.91
CA ALA A 309 26.04 -15.24 2.64
C ALA A 309 26.97 -15.48 3.86
N PRO A 310 28.26 -15.79 3.64
CA PRO A 310 29.19 -16.08 4.73
C PRO A 310 29.29 -14.96 5.77
N HIS A 311 29.30 -13.69 5.36
CA HIS A 311 29.52 -12.57 6.27
C HIS A 311 28.28 -12.28 7.13
N PHE A 312 27.08 -12.36 6.55
CA PHE A 312 25.84 -12.21 7.28
C PHE A 312 25.63 -13.37 8.26
N GLU A 313 26.01 -14.60 7.90
CA GLU A 313 25.94 -15.75 8.81
C GLU A 313 26.87 -15.58 10.02
N GLU A 314 28.04 -14.94 9.85
CA GLU A 314 28.91 -14.55 10.97
C GLU A 314 28.32 -13.41 11.80
N LEU A 315 27.84 -12.34 11.16
CA LEU A 315 27.22 -11.21 11.83
C LEU A 315 25.99 -11.62 12.65
N ALA A 316 25.19 -12.57 12.14
CA ALA A 316 24.03 -13.11 12.83
C ALA A 316 24.37 -13.77 14.18
N LYS A 317 25.59 -14.32 14.32
CA LYS A 317 26.09 -14.90 15.58
C LYS A 317 26.48 -13.86 16.62
N GLU A 318 26.66 -12.60 16.20
CA GLU A 318 27.01 -11.48 17.10
C GLU A 318 25.79 -10.63 17.51
N GLY A 319 24.60 -10.93 16.99
CA GLY A 319 23.36 -10.22 17.30
C GLY A 319 22.23 -11.14 17.78
N ILE A 320 21.01 -10.61 17.85
CA ILE A 320 19.81 -11.43 18.02
C ILE A 320 19.27 -11.76 16.63
N TYR A 321 19.41 -13.01 16.22
CA TYR A 321 18.89 -13.51 14.95
C TYR A 321 17.61 -14.32 15.19
N PHE A 322 16.55 -13.98 14.46
CA PHE A 322 15.25 -14.66 14.55
C PHE A 322 15.12 -15.66 13.40
N SER A 323 15.34 -16.94 13.69
CA SER A 323 15.38 -17.99 12.66
C SER A 323 14.00 -18.30 12.06
N SER A 324 12.94 -18.04 12.83
CA SER A 324 11.54 -18.27 12.44
C SER A 324 10.79 -16.95 12.22
N PHE A 325 11.39 -16.06 11.41
CA PHE A 325 10.80 -14.78 11.06
C PHE A 325 10.15 -14.83 9.67
N PHE A 326 8.92 -14.36 9.54
CA PHE A 326 8.11 -14.50 8.33
C PHE A 326 7.69 -13.15 7.74
N ALA A 327 7.80 -13.05 6.41
CA ALA A 327 7.21 -11.96 5.66
C ALA A 327 5.68 -12.05 5.68
N SER A 328 5.01 -10.92 5.84
CA SER A 328 3.54 -10.87 5.83
C SER A 328 2.94 -10.94 4.43
N GLY A 329 3.75 -10.90 3.38
CA GLY A 329 3.34 -11.08 2.00
C GLY A 329 4.52 -11.41 1.09
N GLY A 330 4.25 -11.55 -0.21
CA GLY A 330 5.22 -12.03 -1.22
C GLY A 330 5.78 -10.97 -2.16
N ARG A 331 5.79 -9.68 -1.75
CA ARG A 331 6.33 -8.57 -2.55
C ARG A 331 6.89 -7.49 -1.65
N THR A 332 7.82 -6.69 -2.20
CA THR A 332 8.42 -5.52 -1.55
C THR A 332 7.36 -4.59 -0.95
N THR A 333 6.27 -4.34 -1.67
CA THR A 333 5.20 -3.46 -1.18
C THR A 333 4.48 -4.00 0.05
N ASN A 334 4.31 -5.33 0.16
CA ASN A 334 3.75 -5.95 1.35
C ASN A 334 4.74 -5.86 2.52
N GLY A 335 6.02 -6.18 2.26
CA GLY A 335 7.08 -6.11 3.26
C GLY A 335 7.28 -4.70 3.81
N LEU A 336 7.28 -3.68 2.94
CA LEU A 336 7.35 -2.27 3.30
C LEU A 336 6.16 -1.84 4.16
N LEU A 337 4.93 -2.16 3.74
CA LEU A 337 3.73 -1.82 4.51
C LEU A 337 3.79 -2.43 5.92
N SER A 338 4.02 -3.74 6.02
CA SER A 338 4.08 -4.44 7.31
C SER A 338 5.22 -3.94 8.19
N THR A 339 6.42 -3.78 7.65
CA THR A 339 7.61 -3.40 8.44
C THR A 339 7.58 -1.94 8.88
N LEU A 340 7.13 -1.03 8.01
CA LEU A 340 7.19 0.42 8.26
C LEU A 340 5.90 0.98 8.86
N THR A 341 4.79 0.24 8.84
CA THR A 341 3.53 0.67 9.47
C THR A 341 3.01 -0.28 10.54
N GLY A 342 3.50 -1.52 10.59
CA GLY A 342 2.98 -2.55 11.49
C GLY A 342 1.58 -3.03 11.11
N ILE A 343 1.02 -2.64 9.97
CA ILE A 343 -0.30 -3.04 9.49
C ILE A 343 -0.13 -4.02 8.33
N PRO A 344 -0.74 -5.23 8.38
CA PRO A 344 -0.63 -6.20 7.30
C PRO A 344 -1.53 -5.86 6.12
N ASP A 345 -1.15 -6.34 4.94
CA ASP A 345 -2.00 -6.35 3.76
C ASP A 345 -3.02 -7.50 3.81
N GLY A 346 -4.03 -7.46 2.92
CA GLY A 346 -4.95 -8.57 2.70
C GLY A 346 -4.61 -9.40 1.46
N PRO A 347 -5.31 -10.53 1.21
CA PRO A 347 -5.26 -11.20 -0.07
C PRO A 347 -5.80 -10.28 -1.19
N GLY A 348 -5.22 -10.38 -2.37
CA GLY A 348 -5.64 -9.71 -3.58
C GLY A 348 -4.70 -8.56 -3.99
N LEU A 349 -5.31 -7.40 -4.27
CA LEU A 349 -4.58 -6.21 -4.65
C LEU A 349 -3.96 -5.57 -3.40
N THR A 350 -2.65 -5.36 -3.41
CA THR A 350 -1.96 -4.72 -2.29
C THR A 350 -2.53 -3.33 -1.96
N VAL A 351 -2.62 -3.03 -0.67
CA VAL A 351 -3.09 -1.73 -0.14
C VAL A 351 -2.39 -0.56 -0.80
N VAL A 352 -1.09 -0.64 -1.09
CA VAL A 352 -0.35 0.48 -1.71
C VAL A 352 -0.85 0.86 -3.12
N ARG A 353 -1.67 -0.01 -3.73
CA ARG A 353 -2.32 0.21 -5.02
C ARG A 353 -3.81 0.51 -4.90
N SER A 354 -4.36 0.57 -3.69
CA SER A 354 -5.76 0.91 -3.42
C SER A 354 -5.88 2.26 -2.71
N PRO A 355 -7.10 2.86 -2.66
CA PRO A 355 -7.33 4.08 -1.88
C PRO A 355 -7.07 3.91 -0.37
N LEU A 356 -6.99 2.68 0.15
CA LEU A 356 -6.76 2.40 1.56
C LEU A 356 -5.39 2.90 2.05
N VAL A 357 -4.39 3.01 1.16
CA VAL A 357 -3.06 3.53 1.51
C VAL A 357 -3.09 4.99 1.96
N LEU A 358 -4.19 5.71 1.68
CA LEU A 358 -4.38 7.09 2.14
C LEU A 358 -4.69 7.17 3.64
N SER A 359 -5.05 6.05 4.29
CA SER A 359 -5.36 6.03 5.72
C SER A 359 -4.20 6.56 6.58
N ARG A 360 -4.51 7.03 7.80
CA ARG A 360 -3.56 7.57 8.76
C ARG A 360 -2.78 6.45 9.44
N PHE A 361 -1.67 6.05 8.82
CA PHE A 361 -0.76 5.07 9.41
C PHE A 361 0.10 5.70 10.52
N GLY A 362 0.26 4.98 11.62
CA GLY A 362 1.27 5.24 12.64
C GLY A 362 2.65 4.74 12.19
N GLY A 363 3.11 5.20 11.03
CA GLY A 363 4.37 4.73 10.42
C GLY A 363 5.59 4.93 11.35
N LEU A 364 6.61 4.10 11.20
CA LEU A 364 7.81 4.11 12.06
C LEU A 364 8.46 5.50 12.14
N GLY A 365 8.57 6.20 11.01
CA GLY A 365 9.06 7.57 10.96
C GLY A 365 8.13 8.54 11.68
N THR A 366 6.82 8.43 11.45
CA THR A 366 5.80 9.26 12.11
C THR A 366 5.87 9.12 13.62
N VAL A 367 5.95 7.89 14.12
CA VAL A 367 6.05 7.58 15.56
C VAL A 367 7.35 8.09 16.15
N LEU A 368 8.52 7.76 15.58
CA LEU A 368 9.81 8.18 16.14
C LEU A 368 10.03 9.70 16.11
N LYS A 369 9.44 10.42 15.15
CA LYS A 369 9.48 11.89 15.14
C LYS A 369 8.83 12.52 16.37
N THR A 370 7.80 11.91 16.94
CA THR A 370 7.15 12.44 18.15
C THR A 370 8.08 12.49 19.36
N ILE A 371 9.15 11.68 19.34
CA ILE A 371 10.19 11.62 20.38
C ILE A 371 11.54 12.16 19.88
N GLY A 372 11.53 13.03 18.86
CA GLY A 372 12.67 13.85 18.45
C GLY A 372 13.65 13.23 17.46
N TYR A 373 13.28 12.11 16.81
CA TYR A 373 14.11 11.53 15.75
C TYR A 373 14.06 12.36 14.47
N ARG A 374 15.20 12.47 13.80
CA ARG A 374 15.26 12.82 12.37
C ARG A 374 15.09 11.56 11.54
N THR A 375 14.30 11.62 10.48
CA THR A 375 13.97 10.42 9.68
C THR A 375 14.45 10.56 8.24
N LEU A 376 15.19 9.55 7.80
CA LEU A 376 15.84 9.45 6.49
C LEU A 376 15.46 8.12 5.85
N PHE A 377 15.06 8.16 4.59
CA PHE A 377 15.00 6.99 3.71
C PHE A 377 15.97 7.17 2.54
N LEU A 378 16.87 6.21 2.33
CA LEU A 378 17.81 6.20 1.21
C LEU A 378 17.55 4.95 0.34
N HIS A 379 17.48 5.13 -0.97
CA HIS A 379 17.23 4.05 -1.92
C HIS A 379 18.02 4.29 -3.21
N GLY A 380 18.61 3.23 -3.77
CA GLY A 380 19.36 3.32 -5.03
C GLY A 380 18.47 3.40 -6.27
N GLY A 381 17.17 3.15 -6.15
CA GLY A 381 16.22 3.07 -7.25
C GLY A 381 15.32 4.31 -7.37
N ASP A 382 14.51 4.33 -8.42
CA ASP A 382 13.53 5.39 -8.65
C ASP A 382 12.41 5.34 -7.59
N VAL A 383 12.45 6.29 -6.65
CA VAL A 383 11.42 6.42 -5.60
C VAL A 383 10.05 6.87 -6.14
N SER A 384 9.93 7.24 -7.42
CA SER A 384 8.62 7.43 -8.08
C SER A 384 7.91 6.10 -8.36
N PHE A 385 8.67 5.01 -8.46
CA PHE A 385 8.16 3.67 -8.65
C PHE A 385 7.28 3.25 -7.46
N ASP A 386 6.11 2.65 -7.78
CA ASP A 386 5.04 2.32 -6.82
C ASP A 386 4.69 3.43 -5.80
N ASN A 387 4.98 4.69 -6.14
CA ASN A 387 4.73 5.89 -5.34
C ASN A 387 5.50 5.95 -4.00
N MET A 388 6.65 5.29 -3.94
CA MET A 388 7.46 5.19 -2.72
C MET A 388 7.83 6.55 -2.10
N ASN A 389 8.13 7.56 -2.92
CA ASN A 389 8.45 8.91 -2.45
C ASN A 389 7.34 9.49 -1.57
N PHE A 390 6.08 9.34 -2.00
CA PHE A 390 4.98 9.73 -1.14
C PHE A 390 4.84 8.77 0.06
N LEU A 391 4.86 7.46 -0.16
CA LEU A 391 4.60 6.48 0.92
C LEU A 391 5.57 6.68 2.09
N PHE A 392 6.85 6.92 1.79
CA PHE A 392 7.85 7.21 2.80
C PHE A 392 7.57 8.55 3.49
N SER A 393 7.20 9.60 2.76
CA SER A 393 6.79 10.86 3.40
C SER A 393 5.57 10.68 4.31
N HIS A 394 4.58 9.89 3.88
CA HIS A 394 3.35 9.57 4.61
C HIS A 394 3.60 8.74 5.86
N TRP A 395 4.57 7.81 5.79
CA TRP A 395 5.03 7.02 6.94
C TRP A 395 6.07 7.75 7.79
N GLY A 396 6.34 9.02 7.46
CA GLY A 396 7.01 9.99 8.31
C GLY A 396 8.51 10.14 8.10
N PHE A 397 9.02 9.86 6.90
CA PHE A 397 10.39 10.17 6.50
C PHE A 397 10.52 11.63 6.04
N ASP A 398 11.39 12.41 6.69
CA ASP A 398 11.59 13.84 6.38
C ASP A 398 12.51 14.04 5.18
N THR A 399 13.51 13.16 5.04
CA THR A 399 14.46 13.15 3.92
C THR A 399 14.32 11.84 3.15
N ILE A 400 14.10 11.94 1.84
CA ILE A 400 14.00 10.78 0.94
C ILE A 400 15.00 11.00 -0.18
N LEU A 401 15.97 10.10 -0.30
CA LEU A 401 17.02 10.14 -1.30
C LEU A 401 16.86 8.91 -2.19
N GLY A 402 16.61 9.12 -3.47
CA GLY A 402 16.41 8.07 -4.48
C GLY A 402 17.45 8.13 -5.59
N GLN A 403 17.16 7.50 -6.72
CA GLN A 403 18.02 7.49 -7.91
C GLN A 403 18.52 8.89 -8.34
N GLU A 404 17.68 9.92 -8.31
CA GLU A 404 18.08 11.29 -8.67
C GLU A 404 19.25 11.83 -7.81
N TYR A 405 19.30 11.46 -6.53
CA TYR A 405 20.41 11.82 -5.66
C TYR A 405 21.71 11.16 -6.13
N PHE A 406 21.68 9.85 -6.41
CA PHE A 406 22.86 9.13 -6.89
C PHE A 406 23.32 9.61 -8.28
N ASP A 407 22.40 9.91 -9.18
CA ASP A 407 22.69 10.49 -10.50
C ASP A 407 23.45 11.83 -10.36
N SER A 408 23.08 12.63 -9.36
CA SER A 408 23.74 13.91 -9.08
C SER A 408 25.19 13.76 -8.60
N LEU A 409 25.54 12.63 -7.96
CA LEU A 409 26.89 12.36 -7.46
C LEU A 409 27.88 12.08 -8.60
N LYS A 410 27.41 11.59 -9.76
CA LYS A 410 28.24 11.19 -10.92
C LYS A 410 29.41 10.26 -10.55
N LYS A 411 29.24 9.46 -9.48
CA LYS A 411 30.28 8.60 -8.89
C LYS A 411 30.12 7.13 -9.28
N TYR A 412 28.89 6.72 -9.57
CA TYR A 412 28.50 5.32 -9.73
C TYR A 412 27.85 5.06 -11.08
N LYS A 413 27.65 3.77 -11.41
CA LYS A 413 26.91 3.35 -12.60
C LYS A 413 25.67 2.57 -12.18
N PRO A 414 24.47 2.94 -12.67
CA PRO A 414 23.25 2.22 -12.31
C PRO A 414 23.22 0.83 -12.97
N GLY A 415 22.67 -0.14 -12.25
CA GLY A 415 22.25 -1.43 -12.74
C GLY A 415 20.80 -1.42 -13.25
N PRO A 416 20.16 -2.60 -13.41
CA PRO A 416 18.83 -2.71 -14.02
C PRO A 416 17.69 -2.01 -13.25
N TRP A 417 17.79 -1.90 -11.93
CA TRP A 417 16.75 -1.33 -11.05
C TRP A 417 17.18 -0.05 -10.33
N GLY A 418 18.39 0.43 -10.60
CA GLY A 418 19.02 1.51 -9.85
C GLY A 418 20.45 1.14 -9.46
N TYR A 419 21.00 1.84 -8.47
CA TYR A 419 22.36 1.63 -8.00
C TYR A 419 22.51 0.35 -7.18
N TYR A 420 23.65 -0.31 -7.32
CA TYR A 420 23.96 -1.58 -6.67
C TYR A 420 24.15 -1.42 -5.16
N ASP A 421 24.02 -2.53 -4.41
CA ASP A 421 23.96 -2.51 -2.94
C ASP A 421 25.26 -2.00 -2.32
N GLY A 422 26.41 -2.27 -2.96
CA GLY A 422 27.71 -1.72 -2.54
C GLY A 422 27.75 -0.19 -2.60
N ASP A 423 27.18 0.41 -3.65
CA ASP A 423 27.10 1.86 -3.83
C ASP A 423 26.11 2.47 -2.84
N LEU A 424 24.91 1.86 -2.74
CA LEU A 424 23.86 2.28 -1.83
C LEU A 424 24.31 2.30 -0.37
N LEU A 425 24.92 1.21 0.10
CA LEU A 425 25.38 1.11 1.48
C LEU A 425 26.62 1.98 1.73
N SER A 426 27.47 2.22 0.73
CA SER A 426 28.54 3.20 0.85
C SER A 426 27.99 4.62 1.04
N GLU A 427 26.99 5.03 0.26
CA GLU A 427 26.36 6.34 0.42
C GLU A 427 25.52 6.45 1.70
N LEU A 428 24.94 5.34 2.17
CA LEU A 428 24.32 5.30 3.50
C LEU A 428 25.34 5.64 4.57
N HIS A 429 26.51 5.00 4.57
CA HIS A 429 27.58 5.31 5.52
C HIS A 429 27.99 6.79 5.49
N GLU A 430 28.26 7.34 4.30
CA GLU A 430 28.62 8.76 4.14
C GLU A 430 27.52 9.70 4.66
N THR A 431 26.25 9.37 4.38
CA THR A 431 25.10 10.13 4.88
C THR A 431 25.03 10.09 6.40
N LEU A 432 25.24 8.91 7.01
CA LEU A 432 25.18 8.69 8.45
C LEU A 432 26.28 9.42 9.23
N MET A 433 27.47 9.58 8.65
CA MET A 433 28.58 10.35 9.25
C MET A 433 28.21 11.80 9.57
N HIS A 434 27.22 12.35 8.86
CA HIS A 434 26.78 13.74 8.98
C HIS A 434 25.44 13.90 9.72
N GLN A 435 24.81 12.80 10.16
CA GLN A 435 23.52 12.87 10.85
C GLN A 435 23.67 13.24 12.34
N LYS A 436 22.75 14.07 12.82
CA LYS A 436 22.64 14.41 14.25
C LYS A 436 21.75 13.40 14.96
N SER A 437 22.25 12.80 16.03
CA SER A 437 21.49 11.88 16.87
C SER A 437 20.39 12.58 17.70
N PRO A 438 19.25 11.90 17.98
CA PRO A 438 18.88 10.58 17.45
C PRO A 438 18.35 10.66 16.01
N PHE A 439 18.67 9.67 15.20
CA PHE A 439 18.13 9.53 13.84
C PHE A 439 17.61 8.12 13.58
N LEU A 440 16.64 8.03 12.68
CA LEU A 440 16.17 6.82 12.02
C LEU A 440 16.62 6.92 10.56
N ALA A 441 17.48 6.00 10.13
CA ALA A 441 17.83 5.83 8.73
C ALA A 441 17.31 4.49 8.26
N VAL A 442 16.57 4.49 7.15
CA VAL A 442 16.05 3.28 6.50
C VAL A 442 16.61 3.21 5.09
N THR A 443 17.01 2.02 4.67
CA THR A 443 17.37 1.74 3.29
C THR A 443 16.72 0.46 2.82
N LEU A 444 16.48 0.35 1.52
CA LEU A 444 16.03 -0.87 0.84
C LEU A 444 17.05 -1.22 -0.24
N THR A 445 17.68 -2.39 -0.12
CA THR A 445 18.62 -2.93 -1.13
C THR A 445 17.89 -3.25 -2.44
N LEU A 446 18.64 -3.51 -3.52
CA LEU A 446 18.08 -3.62 -4.88
C LEU A 446 18.72 -4.73 -5.73
N THR A 447 19.99 -5.09 -5.45
CA THR A 447 20.77 -5.94 -6.36
C THR A 447 20.20 -7.36 -6.46
N THR A 448 19.58 -7.79 -5.37
CA THR A 448 18.89 -9.08 -5.20
C THR A 448 17.50 -9.11 -5.86
N HIS A 449 17.27 -8.32 -6.91
CA HIS A 449 16.04 -8.31 -7.70
C HIS A 449 16.24 -8.95 -9.10
N TYR A 450 15.23 -9.62 -9.64
CA TYR A 450 15.26 -10.17 -11.00
C TYR A 450 15.56 -9.06 -12.02
N PRO A 451 16.50 -9.20 -12.99
CA PRO A 451 17.05 -10.44 -13.53
C PRO A 451 18.33 -10.96 -12.85
N TYR A 452 18.58 -10.62 -11.58
CA TYR A 452 19.68 -11.15 -10.77
C TYR A 452 21.05 -11.00 -11.45
N ARG A 453 21.46 -9.74 -11.67
CA ARG A 453 22.75 -9.39 -12.28
C ARG A 453 23.67 -8.73 -11.27
N THR A 454 24.88 -9.27 -11.13
CA THR A 454 25.98 -8.59 -10.42
C THR A 454 26.49 -7.40 -11.23
N PRO A 455 27.24 -6.45 -10.62
CA PRO A 455 27.83 -5.34 -11.37
C PRO A 455 28.84 -5.80 -12.41
N ASN A 456 29.70 -6.77 -12.07
CA ASN A 456 30.69 -7.36 -12.98
C ASN A 456 30.63 -8.89 -12.93
N GLU A 457 31.14 -9.55 -13.97
CA GLU A 457 31.28 -11.01 -14.00
C GLU A 457 32.25 -11.53 -12.95
N ASN A 458 33.27 -10.74 -12.58
CA ASN A 458 34.24 -11.11 -11.54
C ASN A 458 33.64 -11.13 -10.12
N ASP A 459 32.45 -10.54 -9.93
CA ASP A 459 31.74 -10.57 -8.64
C ASP A 459 30.98 -11.89 -8.45
N ARG A 460 31.03 -12.81 -9.43
CA ARG A 460 30.34 -14.10 -9.39
C ARG A 460 31.22 -15.17 -8.77
N VAL A 461 30.67 -15.87 -7.79
CA VAL A 461 31.34 -16.91 -7.00
C VAL A 461 30.83 -18.31 -7.33
N PHE A 462 29.59 -18.43 -7.80
CA PHE A 462 28.94 -19.69 -8.18
C PHE A 462 28.90 -19.88 -9.70
N SER A 463 29.20 -21.10 -10.15
CA SER A 463 29.23 -21.44 -11.59
C SER A 463 27.86 -21.28 -12.26
N ASN A 464 27.86 -20.88 -13.55
CA ASN A 464 26.64 -20.79 -14.37
C ASN A 464 25.91 -22.12 -14.56
N THR A 465 26.58 -23.24 -14.28
CA THR A 465 25.99 -24.59 -14.36
C THR A 465 25.18 -24.96 -13.13
N LEU A 466 25.35 -24.24 -12.01
CA LEU A 466 24.59 -24.45 -10.79
C LEU A 466 23.16 -23.90 -10.96
N GLU A 467 22.18 -24.66 -10.46
CA GLU A 467 20.79 -24.20 -10.42
C GLU A 467 20.68 -22.96 -9.53
N GLU A 468 20.02 -21.90 -10.03
CA GLU A 468 19.88 -20.61 -9.33
C GLU A 468 21.18 -19.85 -9.05
N ALA A 469 22.26 -20.17 -9.78
CA ALA A 469 23.53 -19.47 -9.65
C ALA A 469 23.41 -17.95 -9.82
N ASP A 470 22.49 -17.48 -10.67
CA ASP A 470 22.20 -16.05 -10.85
C ASP A 470 21.79 -15.40 -9.53
N TYR A 471 20.81 -15.99 -8.85
CA TYR A 471 20.32 -15.51 -7.56
C TYR A 471 21.37 -15.66 -6.46
N PHE A 472 22.07 -16.79 -6.35
CA PHE A 472 23.13 -16.95 -5.34
C PHE A 472 24.28 -15.95 -5.52
N ASN A 473 24.64 -15.62 -6.76
CA ASN A 473 25.69 -14.64 -7.03
C ASN A 473 25.28 -13.22 -6.60
N VAL A 474 24.05 -12.77 -6.87
CA VAL A 474 23.60 -11.44 -6.39
C VAL A 474 23.38 -11.40 -4.88
N TYR A 475 22.96 -12.52 -4.28
CA TYR A 475 22.84 -12.65 -2.83
C TYR A 475 24.22 -12.53 -2.17
N HIS A 476 25.22 -13.25 -2.70
CA HIS A 476 26.59 -13.17 -2.23
C HIS A 476 27.18 -11.77 -2.41
N TYR A 477 26.92 -11.11 -3.53
CA TYR A 477 27.32 -9.72 -3.72
C TYR A 477 26.68 -8.76 -2.69
N ALA A 478 25.39 -8.95 -2.38
CA ALA A 478 24.70 -8.15 -1.37
C ALA A 478 25.26 -8.42 0.04
N ASP A 479 25.64 -9.65 0.35
CA ASP A 479 26.35 -10.03 1.58
C ASP A 479 27.70 -9.30 1.70
N GLU A 480 28.52 -9.33 0.66
CA GLU A 480 29.79 -8.59 0.58
C GLU A 480 29.62 -7.07 0.73
N ALA A 481 28.54 -6.51 0.16
CA ALA A 481 28.19 -5.11 0.32
C ALA A 481 27.86 -4.76 1.79
N ILE A 482 27.10 -5.62 2.48
CA ILE A 482 26.82 -5.48 3.92
C ILE A 482 28.12 -5.60 4.74
N HIS A 483 28.97 -6.56 4.41
CA HIS A 483 30.28 -6.72 5.06
C HIS A 483 31.13 -5.45 4.93
N SER A 484 31.29 -4.95 3.70
CA SER A 484 32.04 -3.73 3.40
C SER A 484 31.48 -2.50 4.11
N PHE A 485 30.14 -2.38 4.18
CA PHE A 485 29.48 -1.35 4.96
C PHE A 485 29.81 -1.45 6.45
N PHE A 486 29.73 -2.65 7.02
CA PHE A 486 30.01 -2.85 8.44
C PHE A 486 31.46 -2.58 8.82
N GLU A 487 32.42 -2.93 7.97
CA GLU A 487 33.83 -2.65 8.23
C GLU A 487 34.13 -1.14 8.29
N LYS A 488 33.36 -0.31 7.59
CA LYS A 488 33.39 1.15 7.73
C LYS A 488 32.65 1.62 8.98
N VAL A 489 31.44 1.10 9.18
CA VAL A 489 30.56 1.43 10.32
C VAL A 489 31.23 1.16 11.67
N LYS A 490 31.92 0.03 11.85
CA LYS A 490 32.62 -0.31 13.11
C LYS A 490 33.66 0.75 13.52
N LYS A 491 34.17 1.51 12.56
CA LYS A 491 35.16 2.59 12.75
C LYS A 491 34.52 3.97 12.92
N ALA A 492 33.20 4.07 12.71
CA ALA A 492 32.47 5.34 12.71
C ALA A 492 32.13 5.83 14.13
N PRO A 493 32.08 7.14 14.38
CA PRO A 493 31.75 7.71 15.68
C PRO A 493 30.32 7.38 16.12
N TYR A 494 29.39 7.16 15.20
CA TYR A 494 28.00 6.83 15.53
C TYR A 494 27.82 5.38 15.99
N PHE A 495 28.76 4.47 15.70
CA PHE A 495 28.59 3.02 15.87
C PHE A 495 28.11 2.60 17.27
N LYS A 496 28.77 3.09 18.33
CA LYS A 496 28.48 2.70 19.72
C LYS A 496 27.06 3.07 20.18
N ASN A 497 26.44 4.06 19.55
CA ASN A 497 25.09 4.51 19.88
C ASN A 497 24.05 4.16 18.80
N THR A 498 24.35 3.21 17.91
CA THR A 498 23.45 2.81 16.84
C THR A 498 23.02 1.36 16.99
N VAL A 499 21.74 1.10 16.76
CA VAL A 499 21.16 -0.22 16.61
C VAL A 499 20.97 -0.46 15.12
N PHE A 500 21.62 -1.50 14.60
CA PHE A 500 21.50 -1.93 13.22
C PHE A 500 20.51 -3.08 13.13
N ILE A 501 19.55 -2.98 12.22
CA ILE A 501 18.46 -3.94 12.08
C ILE A 501 18.39 -4.35 10.62
N PHE A 502 18.39 -5.65 10.35
CA PHE A 502 18.28 -6.22 9.01
C PHE A 502 16.98 -7.00 8.93
N VAL A 503 16.14 -6.69 7.95
CA VAL A 503 14.83 -7.34 7.77
C VAL A 503 14.68 -7.67 6.29
N GLY A 504 14.46 -8.93 5.93
CA GLY A 504 14.05 -9.27 4.56
C GLY A 504 12.62 -8.78 4.28
N ASP A 505 12.39 -8.26 3.08
CA ASP A 505 11.07 -7.75 2.68
C ASP A 505 10.13 -8.88 2.19
N HIS A 506 10.66 -9.84 1.43
CA HIS A 506 10.03 -11.11 1.04
C HIS A 506 11.10 -12.13 0.59
N ALA A 507 10.66 -13.37 0.32
CA ALA A 507 11.51 -14.41 -0.26
C ALA A 507 11.56 -14.28 -1.80
N HIS A 508 12.56 -14.86 -2.45
CA HIS A 508 12.73 -14.81 -3.91
C HIS A 508 11.76 -15.70 -4.73
N HIS A 509 10.94 -16.52 -4.07
CA HIS A 509 9.85 -17.33 -4.67
C HIS A 509 10.27 -18.33 -5.79
N ARG A 510 11.54 -18.77 -5.84
CA ARG A 510 12.01 -19.79 -6.78
C ARG A 510 12.50 -21.04 -6.03
N ASN A 511 12.03 -22.23 -6.44
CA ASN A 511 12.45 -23.52 -5.87
C ASN A 511 12.42 -23.59 -4.32
N LEU A 512 11.40 -22.99 -3.72
CA LEU A 512 11.19 -22.95 -2.27
C LEU A 512 10.06 -23.86 -1.83
N ASP A 513 10.19 -24.46 -0.65
CA ASP A 513 9.06 -25.05 0.06
C ASP A 513 8.15 -23.97 0.68
N TYR A 514 6.98 -24.36 1.20
CA TYR A 514 5.98 -23.43 1.73
C TYR A 514 6.46 -22.60 2.94
N TYR A 515 7.43 -23.11 3.71
CA TYR A 515 8.03 -22.43 4.86
C TYR A 515 9.06 -21.41 4.35
N GLU A 516 9.97 -21.86 3.49
CA GLU A 516 11.04 -21.05 2.93
C GLU A 516 10.52 -19.89 2.09
N ASP A 517 9.40 -20.08 1.40
CA ASP A 517 8.72 -19.09 0.57
C ASP A 517 8.19 -17.87 1.35
N ARG A 518 8.23 -17.92 2.70
CA ARG A 518 7.83 -16.83 3.60
C ARG A 518 8.90 -16.49 4.63
N ASN A 519 9.85 -17.39 4.90
CA ASN A 519 10.90 -17.16 5.87
C ASN A 519 11.97 -16.21 5.31
N VAL A 520 12.16 -15.10 6.01
CA VAL A 520 13.10 -14.04 5.64
C VAL A 520 13.98 -13.72 6.86
N PRO A 521 15.22 -13.25 6.66
CA PRO A 521 16.11 -12.97 7.79
C PRO A 521 15.61 -11.79 8.63
N PHE A 522 15.77 -11.90 9.94
CA PHE A 522 15.65 -10.77 10.86
C PHE A 522 16.77 -10.78 11.89
N LEU A 523 17.59 -9.73 11.87
CA LEU A 523 18.75 -9.59 12.75
C LEU A 523 18.73 -8.21 13.43
N ILE A 524 18.90 -8.22 14.75
CA ILE A 524 19.14 -7.01 15.53
C ILE A 524 20.59 -7.05 16.04
N TYR A 525 21.39 -6.08 15.63
CA TYR A 525 22.79 -5.94 16.01
C TYR A 525 23.00 -4.60 16.73
N ALA A 526 23.31 -4.68 18.02
CA ALA A 526 23.58 -3.52 18.87
C ALA A 526 24.72 -3.87 19.87
N PRO A 527 25.98 -3.82 19.42
CA PRO A 527 27.11 -4.32 20.20
C PRO A 527 27.23 -3.55 21.53
N GLY A 528 27.40 -4.28 22.62
CA GLY A 528 27.47 -3.72 23.97
C GLY A 528 26.13 -3.26 24.56
N LYS A 529 25.02 -3.35 23.82
CA LYS A 529 23.66 -3.06 24.30
C LYS A 529 22.78 -4.31 24.34
N ILE A 530 22.97 -5.22 23.39
CA ILE A 530 22.19 -6.44 23.25
C ILE A 530 23.17 -7.63 23.18
N ALA A 531 22.91 -8.66 24.00
CA ALA A 531 23.67 -9.89 23.96
C ALA A 531 23.25 -10.76 22.76
N PRO A 532 24.19 -11.44 22.09
CA PRO A 532 23.86 -12.33 20.98
C PRO A 532 22.93 -13.47 21.40
N LYS A 533 21.97 -13.81 20.54
CA LYS A 533 21.00 -14.88 20.77
C LYS A 533 20.41 -15.40 19.46
N MET A 534 20.25 -16.71 19.35
CA MET A 534 19.38 -17.31 18.33
C MET A 534 17.97 -17.46 18.91
N ASP A 535 16.99 -16.82 18.28
CA ASP A 535 15.60 -16.86 18.71
C ASP A 535 14.74 -17.60 17.67
N SER A 536 14.16 -18.73 18.06
CA SER A 536 13.36 -19.57 17.18
C SER A 536 11.86 -19.34 17.30
N ARG A 537 11.43 -18.37 18.12
CA ARG A 537 10.00 -18.00 18.22
C ARG A 537 9.49 -17.51 16.88
N ILE A 538 8.29 -17.96 16.50
CA ILE A 538 7.61 -17.47 15.31
C ILE A 538 7.35 -15.97 15.47
N SER A 539 7.82 -15.20 14.51
CA SER A 539 7.71 -13.74 14.49
C SER A 539 7.53 -13.26 13.06
N SER A 540 7.20 -11.98 12.89
CA SER A 540 6.93 -11.41 11.57
C SER A 540 7.31 -9.95 11.46
N GLN A 541 7.25 -9.43 10.23
CA GLN A 541 7.45 -8.00 9.93
C GLN A 541 6.57 -7.06 10.78
N LEU A 542 5.39 -7.51 11.22
CA LEU A 542 4.50 -6.72 12.08
C LEU A 542 5.13 -6.44 13.46
N ASP A 543 6.04 -7.30 13.92
CA ASP A 543 6.73 -7.20 15.21
C ASP A 543 7.90 -6.20 15.18
N VAL A 544 8.30 -5.68 14.01
CA VAL A 544 9.48 -4.79 13.88
C VAL A 544 9.29 -3.47 14.61
N ILE A 545 8.17 -2.76 14.40
CA ILE A 545 7.94 -1.46 15.06
C ILE A 545 7.94 -1.60 16.59
N PRO A 546 7.11 -2.48 17.20
CA PRO A 546 7.09 -2.60 18.65
C PRO A 546 8.46 -3.01 19.24
N THR A 547 9.21 -3.86 18.53
CA THR A 547 10.57 -4.25 18.94
C THR A 547 11.54 -3.07 18.91
N ILE A 548 11.50 -2.23 17.86
CA ILE A 548 12.29 -0.99 17.81
C ILE A 548 11.92 -0.08 18.97
N LEU A 549 10.64 0.12 19.25
CA LEU A 549 10.18 0.97 20.35
C LEU A 549 10.62 0.43 21.72
N GLY A 550 10.64 -0.90 21.89
CA GLY A 550 11.20 -1.57 23.06
C GLY A 550 12.67 -1.25 23.29
N ILE A 551 13.49 -1.23 22.23
CA ILE A 551 14.91 -0.86 22.26
C ILE A 551 15.11 0.63 22.52
N VAL A 552 14.29 1.47 21.88
CA VAL A 552 14.29 2.93 22.07
C VAL A 552 13.95 3.29 23.51
N GLY A 553 13.06 2.53 24.16
CA GLY A 553 12.78 2.61 25.59
C GLY A 553 12.20 3.94 26.04
N LYS A 554 11.57 4.70 25.13
CA LYS A 554 10.86 5.95 25.43
C LYS A 554 9.36 5.72 25.47
N LYS A 555 8.68 6.56 26.25
CA LYS A 555 7.23 6.65 26.26
C LYS A 555 6.75 7.25 24.94
N VAL A 556 6.02 6.48 24.15
CA VAL A 556 5.50 6.91 22.84
C VAL A 556 4.23 6.16 22.47
N GLN A 557 3.33 6.85 21.75
CA GLN A 557 2.10 6.26 21.23
C GLN A 557 2.30 5.71 19.81
N PHE A 558 1.86 4.49 19.57
CA PHE A 558 2.00 3.80 18.28
C PHE A 558 0.79 2.91 18.01
N SER A 559 0.53 2.63 16.73
CA SER A 559 -0.47 1.65 16.29
C SER A 559 0.20 0.67 15.34
N ALA A 560 0.23 -0.60 15.73
CA ALA A 560 0.80 -1.70 14.95
C ALA A 560 0.12 -3.01 15.36
N MET A 561 0.16 -4.03 14.51
CA MET A 561 -0.39 -5.37 14.74
C MET A 561 0.70 -6.41 15.03
N GLY A 562 1.75 -6.02 15.76
CA GLY A 562 2.78 -6.93 16.27
C GLY A 562 3.14 -6.68 17.73
N ARG A 563 4.24 -7.32 18.17
CA ARG A 563 4.70 -7.37 19.57
C ARG A 563 6.17 -7.01 19.69
N ASP A 564 6.58 -6.56 20.87
CA ASP A 564 7.99 -6.37 21.19
C ASP A 564 8.65 -7.73 21.41
N LEU A 565 9.47 -8.18 20.46
CA LEU A 565 10.14 -9.48 20.55
C LEU A 565 11.20 -9.54 21.66
N LEU A 566 11.61 -8.39 22.19
CA LEU A 566 12.56 -8.29 23.30
C LEU A 566 11.86 -8.12 24.66
N ASP A 567 10.53 -8.15 24.70
CA ASP A 567 9.80 -8.22 25.96
C ASP A 567 10.13 -9.55 26.68
N PRO A 568 10.71 -9.52 27.89
CA PRO A 568 11.06 -10.72 28.64
C PRO A 568 9.85 -11.59 29.02
N GLN A 569 8.64 -11.02 29.03
CA GLN A 569 7.40 -11.75 29.32
C GLN A 569 6.73 -12.32 28.07
N LEU A 570 7.24 -12.03 26.87
CA LEU A 570 6.64 -12.52 25.64
C LEU A 570 6.84 -14.04 25.50
N LYS A 571 5.73 -14.78 25.61
CA LYS A 571 5.66 -16.22 25.41
C LYS A 571 5.02 -16.57 24.07
N GLY A 572 5.51 -17.63 23.44
CA GLY A 572 5.00 -18.08 22.14
C GLY A 572 5.39 -17.14 21.00
N GLY A 573 4.80 -17.39 19.84
CA GLY A 573 5.08 -16.67 18.61
C GLY A 573 4.03 -16.95 17.57
N ASN A 574 3.71 -15.95 16.75
CA ASN A 574 2.75 -16.08 15.66
C ASN A 574 3.13 -15.17 14.48
N ALA A 575 2.61 -15.49 13.29
CA ALA A 575 2.74 -14.63 12.13
C ALA A 575 1.48 -14.71 11.27
N TYR A 576 1.03 -13.54 10.80
CA TYR A 576 0.01 -13.42 9.76
C TYR A 576 0.67 -13.24 8.39
N PHE A 577 0.09 -13.82 7.35
CA PHE A 577 0.51 -13.57 5.98
C PHE A 577 -0.67 -13.57 4.99
N ALA A 578 -0.51 -12.84 3.88
CA ALA A 578 -1.40 -12.88 2.74
C ALA A 578 -0.66 -12.63 1.42
N PHE A 579 -1.02 -13.37 0.38
CA PHE A 579 -0.44 -13.22 -0.96
C PHE A 579 -1.36 -13.78 -2.03
N GLY A 580 -1.53 -13.11 -3.17
CA GLY A 580 -2.46 -13.61 -4.20
C GLY A 580 -3.87 -13.77 -3.62
N ASN A 581 -4.51 -14.93 -3.78
CA ASN A 581 -5.84 -15.22 -3.22
C ASN A 581 -5.79 -16.01 -1.90
N LEU A 582 -4.63 -16.11 -1.24
CA LEU A 582 -4.48 -16.85 0.02
C LEU A 582 -4.11 -15.93 1.19
N PHE A 583 -4.52 -16.34 2.38
CA PHE A 583 -4.15 -15.74 3.65
C PHE A 583 -4.00 -16.83 4.71
N GLY A 584 -3.26 -16.56 5.78
CA GLY A 584 -2.93 -17.60 6.73
C GLY A 584 -2.37 -17.12 8.06
N TRP A 585 -2.12 -18.11 8.92
CA TRP A 585 -1.64 -17.95 10.27
C TRP A 585 -0.58 -19.00 10.59
N ILE A 586 0.54 -18.56 11.15
CA ILE A 586 1.66 -19.43 11.53
C ILE A 586 1.78 -19.38 13.04
N GLU A 587 1.63 -20.53 13.70
CA GLU A 587 1.73 -20.63 15.16
C GLU A 587 2.01 -22.08 15.59
N GLY A 588 2.94 -22.24 16.54
CA GLY A 588 3.41 -23.55 16.97
C GLY A 588 4.14 -24.28 15.86
N ASN A 589 3.67 -25.47 15.48
CA ASN A 589 4.26 -26.25 14.40
C ASN A 589 3.52 -26.11 13.05
N TRP A 590 2.55 -25.22 12.93
CA TRP A 590 1.64 -25.21 11.78
C TRP A 590 1.72 -23.90 10.99
N ILE A 591 1.66 -24.02 9.67
CA ILE A 591 1.35 -22.95 8.73
C ILE A 591 -0.07 -23.23 8.21
N PHE A 592 -1.06 -22.57 8.80
CA PHE A 592 -2.44 -22.62 8.34
C PHE A 592 -2.64 -21.64 7.17
N TYR A 593 -3.39 -22.04 6.16
CA TYR A 593 -3.80 -21.16 5.07
C TYR A 593 -5.23 -21.46 4.60
N SER A 594 -5.84 -20.44 4.03
CA SER A 594 -7.15 -20.49 3.40
C SER A 594 -7.17 -19.62 2.14
N PHE A 595 -8.02 -19.97 1.18
CA PHE A 595 -8.20 -19.20 -0.04
C PHE A 595 -9.46 -18.35 0.02
N THR A 596 -9.48 -17.24 -0.72
CA THR A 596 -10.63 -16.33 -0.76
C THR A 596 -11.80 -16.85 -1.61
N ASP A 597 -11.54 -17.67 -2.63
CA ASP A 597 -12.53 -18.17 -3.59
C ASP A 597 -13.16 -19.51 -3.18
N LYS A 598 -12.44 -20.31 -2.41
CA LYS A 598 -12.92 -21.56 -1.80
C LYS A 598 -12.41 -21.60 -0.37
N VAL A 599 -13.28 -21.87 0.60
CA VAL A 599 -12.86 -22.17 1.98
C VAL A 599 -12.20 -23.56 1.99
N ARG A 600 -11.03 -23.67 1.36
CA ARG A 600 -10.13 -24.80 1.47
C ARG A 600 -9.19 -24.45 2.61
N ASN A 601 -9.49 -25.00 3.76
CA ASN A 601 -8.67 -24.89 4.95
C ASN A 601 -7.66 -26.01 4.93
N SER A 602 -6.39 -25.66 5.03
CA SER A 602 -5.33 -26.64 5.04
C SER A 602 -4.14 -26.13 5.84
N SER A 603 -3.24 -27.05 6.14
CA SER A 603 -2.09 -26.80 7.00
C SER A 603 -0.85 -27.46 6.43
N PHE A 604 0.29 -26.91 6.80
CA PHE A 604 1.59 -27.55 6.65
C PHE A 604 2.28 -27.65 8.01
N SER A 605 3.07 -28.71 8.21
CA SER A 605 3.84 -28.92 9.45
C SER A 605 5.26 -28.36 9.32
N ILE A 606 5.67 -27.41 10.16
CA ILE A 606 7.00 -26.79 10.11
C ILE A 606 8.13 -27.79 10.40
N THR A 607 7.91 -28.72 11.33
CA THR A 607 8.89 -29.74 11.74
C THR A 607 8.21 -31.09 11.93
N PRO A 608 8.54 -32.13 11.11
CA PRO A 608 9.32 -32.04 9.87
C PRO A 608 8.52 -31.30 8.78
N ARG A 609 9.23 -30.71 7.80
CA ARG A 609 8.62 -29.97 6.68
C ARG A 609 7.88 -30.89 5.71
N ILE A 610 6.69 -31.30 6.10
CA ILE A 610 5.80 -32.11 5.25
C ILE A 610 4.99 -31.16 4.38
N GLY A 611 4.64 -31.60 3.16
CA GLY A 611 3.66 -30.92 2.32
C GLY A 611 2.29 -30.84 2.99
N GLU A 612 1.24 -30.67 2.19
CA GLU A 612 -0.10 -30.43 2.73
C GLU A 612 -0.53 -31.57 3.68
N THR A 613 -0.97 -31.23 4.90
CA THR A 613 -1.25 -32.17 5.97
C THR A 613 -2.74 -32.31 6.25
N GLU A 614 -3.14 -33.43 6.86
CA GLU A 614 -4.52 -33.68 7.33
C GLU A 614 -4.75 -33.22 8.77
N GLU A 615 -3.86 -32.38 9.29
CA GLU A 615 -3.89 -31.90 10.67
C GLU A 615 -5.15 -31.09 11.00
N CYS A 616 -5.67 -30.32 10.04
CA CYS A 616 -6.97 -29.66 10.17
C CYS A 616 -8.14 -30.65 10.28
N LYS A 617 -8.03 -31.88 9.76
CA LYS A 617 -9.04 -32.94 10.01
C LYS A 617 -8.88 -33.55 11.40
N ASN A 618 -7.64 -33.67 11.88
CA ASN A 618 -7.33 -34.27 13.17
C ASN A 618 -7.63 -33.33 14.36
N ASP A 619 -7.44 -32.03 14.20
CA ASP A 619 -7.80 -31.00 15.20
C ASP A 619 -8.53 -29.81 14.53
N PRO A 620 -9.85 -29.99 14.27
CA PRO A 620 -10.67 -28.97 13.61
C PRO A 620 -10.82 -27.69 14.43
N LEU A 621 -10.80 -27.78 15.76
CA LEU A 621 -10.98 -26.63 16.67
C LEU A 621 -9.76 -25.70 16.59
N LYS A 622 -8.55 -26.26 16.58
CA LYS A 622 -7.33 -25.49 16.38
C LYS A 622 -7.27 -24.87 14.99
N CYS A 623 -7.65 -25.63 13.96
CA CYS A 623 -7.72 -25.11 12.60
C CYS A 623 -8.69 -23.93 12.47
N GLU A 624 -9.90 -24.02 13.05
CA GLU A 624 -10.84 -22.90 13.05
C GLU A 624 -10.35 -21.72 13.90
N SER A 625 -9.65 -21.98 15.02
CA SER A 625 -9.01 -20.92 15.80
C SER A 625 -8.01 -20.12 14.96
N TYR A 626 -7.12 -20.79 14.22
CA TYR A 626 -6.16 -20.15 13.32
C TYR A 626 -6.83 -19.42 12.16
N HIS A 627 -7.92 -19.99 11.63
CA HIS A 627 -8.73 -19.33 10.63
C HIS A 627 -9.36 -18.05 11.16
N ILE A 628 -9.91 -18.05 12.38
CA ILE A 628 -10.47 -16.87 13.04
C ILE A 628 -9.38 -15.82 13.27
N LYS A 629 -8.17 -16.21 13.73
CA LYS A 629 -7.04 -15.30 13.91
C LYS A 629 -6.64 -14.65 12.57
N ALA A 630 -6.45 -15.44 11.52
CA ALA A 630 -6.10 -14.95 10.19
C ALA A 630 -7.18 -14.01 9.62
N LYS A 631 -8.45 -14.41 9.69
CA LYS A 631 -9.58 -13.55 9.29
C LYS A 631 -9.60 -12.26 10.10
N SER A 632 -9.39 -12.31 11.41
CA SER A 632 -9.44 -11.13 12.29
C SER A 632 -8.36 -10.11 11.97
N PHE A 633 -7.13 -10.56 11.68
CA PHE A 633 -6.05 -9.67 11.27
C PHE A 633 -6.37 -8.96 9.94
N TRP A 634 -6.84 -9.71 8.95
CA TRP A 634 -7.27 -9.14 7.68
C TRP A 634 -8.46 -8.18 7.83
N ASN A 635 -9.53 -8.62 8.48
CA ASN A 635 -10.77 -7.85 8.67
C ASN A 635 -10.49 -6.57 9.45
N LEU A 636 -9.72 -6.63 10.55
CA LEU A 636 -9.41 -5.45 11.33
C LEU A 636 -8.52 -4.48 10.56
N SER A 637 -7.47 -4.97 9.88
CA SER A 637 -6.62 -4.12 9.03
C SER A 637 -7.48 -3.37 7.99
N TYR A 638 -8.33 -4.10 7.27
CA TYR A 638 -9.24 -3.53 6.27
C TYR A 638 -10.20 -2.49 6.87
N GLU A 639 -10.90 -2.82 7.95
CA GLU A 639 -11.86 -1.93 8.59
C GLU A 639 -11.20 -0.65 9.12
N LEU A 640 -10.04 -0.75 9.76
CA LEU A 640 -9.32 0.42 10.28
C LEU A 640 -8.78 1.30 9.16
N MET A 641 -8.31 0.72 8.05
CA MET A 641 -7.92 1.50 6.88
C MET A 641 -9.14 2.19 6.24
N SER A 642 -10.25 1.48 6.08
CA SER A 642 -11.47 2.00 5.47
C SER A 642 -12.10 3.12 6.27
N ARG A 643 -12.06 3.04 7.61
CA ARG A 643 -12.62 4.05 8.52
C ARG A 643 -11.62 5.11 8.97
N ASN A 644 -10.36 4.98 8.55
CA ASN A 644 -9.26 5.87 8.95
C ASN A 644 -8.98 5.87 10.47
N LEU A 645 -9.10 4.70 11.12
CA LEU A 645 -8.99 4.52 12.58
C LEU A 645 -7.70 3.81 13.01
N ILE A 646 -6.66 3.79 12.17
CA ILE A 646 -5.37 3.18 12.54
C ILE A 646 -4.65 4.03 13.58
N TYR A 647 -4.42 5.32 13.29
CA TYR A 647 -3.66 6.23 14.15
C TYR A 647 -4.39 7.58 14.27
N PRO A 648 -4.40 8.20 15.47
CA PRO A 648 -5.10 9.46 15.71
C PRO A 648 -4.49 10.62 14.89
N PRO A 649 -5.28 11.65 14.56
CA PRO A 649 -4.77 12.87 13.93
C PRO A 649 -3.78 13.60 14.87
N LYS A 650 -2.87 14.39 14.29
CA LYS A 650 -2.04 15.30 15.07
C LYS A 650 -2.91 16.46 15.55
N ASN A 651 -2.87 16.72 16.86
CA ASN A 651 -3.45 17.93 17.45
C ASN A 651 -2.67 19.17 17.05
#